data_AF-A0A9E1SR82-F1
#
_entry.id   AF-A0A9E1SR82-F1
#
_cell.length_a   1.000
_cell.length_b   1.000
_cell.length_c   1.000
_cell.angle_alpha   90.00
_cell.angle_beta   90.00
_cell.angle_gamma   90.00
#
_symmetry.space_group_name_H-M   'P 1'
#
loop_
_entity.id
_entity.type
_entity.pdbx_description
1 polymer ?
#
loop_
_entity_poly.entity_id
_entity_poly.type
_entity_poly.pdbx_seq_one_letter_code
_entity_poly.pdbx_strand_id
1 'polypeptide(L)'
;MPFLMSVARVLRRVSAFAVLSIFAITAFVSAGPAHTLLASEPAIEIAQAPKTASELFKVLKTVPGLSALPISNVKKTGGTTTAKITLRGKSATVVGFKIAGSSMAAVVPSNFKITDIVPVPSGTPIDGVSFADMAFIYVPKGKAKSNVAATGLPAAVRKAVQHFGSHVALKEGFNLFGQGQFNSAGSIKKVLTAVGHSNTTLPLAATFPADLFSHDLKSANQKLKDDLLKGLKLDLPLPKLSIPGMPNIVGIDTARLSIVGADVKGKAQVFAGLTGGLHVKIGSKTHHFSYGMFAPDPHKAFTPEIKAESKDTIKLPFFHPLDLTNVQLVATKKNNKWNAVVNAKAKLNNKEMDVVYTRDRNGALTAEVKGKIKLADLLPGGVSIPGITDVEFDDLRINKNLVEVRGPIKGLDTVVAAFKHGGKTYVAVNNPHAIKISELISAAKGTPLDAGTFQHMSYIWAPNGGAADISISDLPVDIGFHVKYVARSANVKPGLNVIGRMDIDNNSSIGKMLNKVGIHKNWLPLVGKLSPKLFQKGNTAQLKNEILNSLDIKIPLPKLNLPGVSKVATIKSAMLTLKGAAKNGKSSVDVDIAGELDVKMAGKTTPFDFDLNIEKRQGKPSYFNITAEEQKGRTLSVDMFHKFTFSNIKFAMNNSLGKWLWYITGDSKLHNKPVSIAFNHTEGQAELVEISTKMTLAEIVGENSLPGLDAVEIDWVNFQKGKVQVAMKVKGVASIVYMFKPAGATKSMMALLTGDFSPAKFIPGAEHTPLKDADFKGLGFLYNRNTQAIGINASNAPDVSSWLRTHANVNSVTAKPGLNVFGRLAVHPEGEMKTLLTKVGITDLNIPLNGTLSPKSFSANPTAIKNAILDNLDIKVNLPTPHIAAMANYLTFTNGHMQVKGTKTGNVRGIDIGISGDATVKVKNETVAFAIDVDYDRSGGGASSDLHVTGATTRPWTHPLGIHFLTLESLKLNIEKKRTGSSNIYDVSMTAKSDVGSHSRLDIEIDVHEENGHVTDAFFELDGPLRLSDIPDVRDIPNSSHFTIDTIKISEHGIEAKTDFGGKTDLDVYLFHGSGWNLIVRQDNFAITEIVPPL
;
A
#
# COMPACT_ATOMS: atom_id res chain seq x y z
N MET A 1 14.44 25.24 56.11
CA MET A 1 15.91 25.41 56.17
C MET A 1 16.31 26.60 55.28
N PRO A 2 16.88 27.68 55.82
CA PRO A 2 17.30 28.86 55.04
C PRO A 2 18.77 29.30 55.27
N PHE A 3 19.55 29.54 54.20
CA PHE A 3 20.93 30.08 54.22
C PHE A 3 21.24 30.67 52.82
N LEU A 4 21.97 31.78 52.59
CA LEU A 4 22.23 33.00 53.41
C LEU A 4 22.27 34.22 52.41
N MET A 5 23.21 35.15 52.15
CA MET A 5 24.44 35.73 52.74
C MET A 5 24.78 37.08 51.99
N SER A 6 25.61 38.02 52.47
CA SER A 6 25.47 38.83 53.70
C SER A 6 26.24 40.19 53.63
N VAL A 7 25.51 41.32 53.55
CA VAL A 7 25.80 42.61 54.26
C VAL A 7 27.03 43.49 53.92
N ALA A 8 26.78 44.80 53.74
CA ALA A 8 27.63 45.91 54.24
C ALA A 8 26.80 47.21 54.44
N ARG A 9 27.19 48.15 55.32
CA ARG A 9 26.99 48.26 56.79
C ARG A 9 27.31 49.73 57.21
N VAL A 10 27.01 50.13 58.45
CA VAL A 10 27.40 51.40 59.14
C VAL A 10 26.53 52.61 58.78
N LEU A 11 26.03 53.46 59.69
CA LEU A 11 25.74 53.45 61.16
C LEU A 11 24.52 54.42 61.36
N ARG A 12 23.96 54.78 62.53
CA ARG A 12 24.33 54.66 63.96
C ARG A 12 23.05 54.44 64.82
N ARG A 13 23.17 54.60 66.14
CA ARG A 13 22.10 54.84 67.14
C ARG A 13 22.53 56.07 67.99
N VAL A 14 21.76 56.63 68.94
CA VAL A 14 21.49 56.12 70.31
C VAL A 14 20.41 56.99 70.99
N SER A 15 19.75 56.46 72.04
CA SER A 15 18.69 57.07 72.86
C SER A 15 19.18 57.42 74.30
N ALA A 16 18.25 57.83 75.21
CA ALA A 16 18.46 58.20 76.66
C ALA A 16 18.68 59.71 76.92
N PHE A 17 18.26 60.36 78.03
CA PHE A 17 17.33 60.04 79.16
C PHE A 17 16.97 61.34 79.96
N ALA A 18 15.96 61.29 80.85
CA ALA A 18 15.78 62.13 82.08
C ALA A 18 15.35 63.64 81.93
N VAL A 19 14.31 64.17 82.64
CA VAL A 19 14.26 64.78 84.02
C VAL A 19 14.41 66.33 83.99
N LEU A 20 13.65 67.21 84.69
CA LEU A 20 12.52 67.12 85.67
C LEU A 20 11.67 68.44 85.70
N SER A 21 10.60 68.45 86.53
CA SER A 21 9.91 69.60 87.17
C SER A 21 9.15 70.60 86.27
N ILE A 22 7.83 70.83 86.39
CA ILE A 22 6.94 71.13 87.55
C ILE A 22 7.00 72.60 88.01
N PHE A 23 5.92 73.33 87.70
CA PHE A 23 5.26 74.25 88.62
C PHE A 23 3.74 74.15 88.37
N ALA A 24 2.92 74.35 89.41
CA ALA A 24 1.45 74.25 89.32
C ALA A 24 0.78 75.31 90.21
N ILE A 25 -0.30 75.92 89.73
CA ILE A 25 -1.17 76.80 90.52
C ILE A 25 -2.65 76.49 90.20
N THR A 26 -3.44 76.46 91.27
CA THR A 26 -4.91 76.33 91.38
C THR A 26 -5.67 77.33 90.49
N ALA A 27 -6.80 77.02 89.84
CA ALA A 27 -8.08 76.48 90.34
C ALA A 27 -8.85 77.46 91.27
N PHE A 28 -10.10 77.80 90.91
CA PHE A 28 -11.16 78.23 91.83
C PHE A 28 -12.57 78.01 91.21
N VAL A 29 -13.62 78.20 92.01
CA VAL A 29 -14.97 77.66 91.81
C VAL A 29 -16.05 78.77 91.88
N SER A 30 -17.16 78.57 91.14
CA SER A 30 -18.49 79.20 91.26
C SER A 30 -18.62 80.74 91.28
N ALA A 31 -19.50 81.27 90.42
CA ALA A 31 -20.77 81.88 90.84
C ALA A 31 -21.61 82.30 89.61
N GLY A 32 -22.94 82.33 89.74
CA GLY A 32 -23.79 83.19 88.91
C GLY A 32 -23.92 84.57 89.56
N PRO A 33 -24.41 85.56 88.81
CA PRO A 33 -25.67 86.15 89.29
C PRO A 33 -26.72 86.30 88.17
N ALA A 34 -27.88 86.81 88.56
CA ALA A 34 -29.06 86.95 87.73
C ALA A 34 -29.00 88.14 86.74
N HIS A 35 -30.02 88.17 85.88
CA HIS A 35 -30.48 89.26 85.01
C HIS A 35 -29.85 90.66 85.20
N THR A 36 -29.52 91.27 84.07
CA THR A 36 -29.70 92.72 83.89
C THR A 36 -30.35 92.97 82.54
N LEU A 37 -31.48 93.67 82.52
CA LEU A 37 -32.02 94.22 81.27
C LEU A 37 -31.12 95.38 80.87
N LEU A 38 -30.67 95.40 79.62
CA LEU A 38 -30.29 96.65 78.95
C LEU A 38 -31.09 96.79 77.67
N ALA A 39 -31.79 97.93 77.61
CA ALA A 39 -32.60 98.49 76.53
C ALA A 39 -32.91 97.60 75.32
N SER A 40 -34.21 97.41 75.09
CA SER A 40 -34.69 97.46 73.71
C SER A 40 -34.28 98.81 73.09
N GLU A 41 -33.34 98.80 72.14
CA GLU A 41 -33.29 99.91 71.17
C GLU A 41 -34.70 100.03 70.56
N PRO A 42 -35.27 101.25 70.48
CA PRO A 42 -36.59 101.42 69.90
C PRO A 42 -36.55 100.92 68.45
N ALA A 43 -37.54 100.10 68.09
CA ALA A 43 -37.79 99.83 66.69
C ALA A 43 -38.06 101.18 66.01
N ILE A 44 -37.15 101.63 65.14
CA ILE A 44 -37.30 102.90 64.42
C ILE A 44 -38.61 102.80 63.65
N GLU A 45 -39.62 103.54 64.11
CA GLU A 45 -40.94 103.54 63.51
C GLU A 45 -40.81 104.15 62.11
N ILE A 46 -40.90 103.29 61.10
CA ILE A 46 -40.74 103.71 59.72
C ILE A 46 -42.00 104.51 59.38
N ALA A 47 -41.88 105.83 59.30
CA ALA A 47 -43.00 106.78 59.15
C ALA A 47 -43.95 106.45 57.98
N GLN A 48 -43.49 105.68 56.99
CA GLN A 48 -44.35 104.77 56.24
C GLN A 48 -43.70 103.39 56.21
N ALA A 49 -44.26 102.41 56.94
CA ALA A 49 -43.82 101.03 56.86
C ALA A 49 -44.11 100.49 55.44
N PRO A 50 -43.09 100.02 54.69
CA PRO A 50 -43.31 99.55 53.33
C PRO A 50 -44.23 98.32 53.36
N LYS A 51 -45.23 98.32 52.47
CA LYS A 51 -46.29 97.32 52.40
C LYS A 51 -45.94 96.19 51.45
N THR A 52 -45.17 96.46 50.38
CA THR A 52 -44.73 95.46 49.41
C THR A 52 -43.21 95.23 49.39
N ALA A 53 -42.80 94.07 48.89
CA ALA A 53 -41.39 93.70 48.80
C ALA A 53 -40.54 94.63 47.90
N SER A 54 -41.12 95.29 46.89
CA SER A 54 -40.39 96.24 46.03
C SER A 54 -40.21 97.63 46.64
N GLU A 55 -41.11 98.06 47.54
CA GLU A 55 -40.93 99.28 48.35
C GLU A 55 -39.73 99.11 49.30
N LEU A 56 -39.66 97.97 50.00
CA LEU A 56 -38.56 97.65 50.92
C LEU A 56 -37.25 97.34 50.19
N PHE A 57 -37.33 96.62 49.06
CA PHE A 57 -36.16 96.20 48.28
C PHE A 57 -36.29 96.68 46.83
N LYS A 58 -35.78 97.89 46.54
CA LYS A 58 -35.81 98.50 45.18
C LYS A 58 -35.30 97.56 44.06
N VAL A 59 -34.38 96.66 44.38
CA VAL A 59 -33.85 95.63 43.45
C VAL A 59 -34.91 94.62 42.98
N LEU A 60 -36.01 94.44 43.73
CA LEU A 60 -37.15 93.60 43.37
C LEU A 60 -38.23 94.34 42.56
N LYS A 61 -38.10 95.64 42.30
CA LYS A 61 -39.09 96.40 41.50
C LYS A 61 -39.24 95.83 40.08
N THR A 62 -38.17 95.31 39.51
CA THR A 62 -38.11 94.69 38.17
C THR A 62 -38.23 93.16 38.21
N VAL A 63 -38.82 92.58 39.27
CA VAL A 63 -38.92 91.12 39.47
C VAL A 63 -40.40 90.71 39.51
N PRO A 64 -40.94 90.22 38.37
CA PRO A 64 -42.33 89.76 38.28
C PRO A 64 -42.68 88.71 39.34
N GLY A 65 -43.87 88.83 39.93
CA GLY A 65 -44.36 87.92 40.96
C GLY A 65 -43.77 88.10 42.36
N LEU A 66 -42.67 88.85 42.54
CA LEU A 66 -42.19 89.26 43.86
C LEU A 66 -42.48 90.72 44.19
N SER A 67 -42.44 91.62 43.21
CA SER A 67 -42.46 93.08 43.42
C SER A 67 -43.62 93.58 44.30
N ALA A 68 -44.84 93.08 44.05
CA ALA A 68 -46.06 93.48 44.74
C ALA A 68 -46.45 92.60 45.94
N LEU A 69 -45.62 91.63 46.35
CA LEU A 69 -45.99 90.74 47.46
C LEU A 69 -46.03 91.49 48.79
N PRO A 70 -47.11 91.34 49.59
CA PRO A 70 -47.17 91.90 50.93
C PRO A 70 -46.05 91.40 51.84
N ILE A 71 -45.44 92.32 52.59
CA ILE A 71 -44.39 92.02 53.57
C ILE A 71 -44.88 92.22 55.00
N SER A 72 -44.27 91.47 55.93
CA SER A 72 -44.53 91.53 57.36
C SER A 72 -43.26 91.27 58.15
N ASN A 73 -43.24 91.64 59.45
CA ASN A 73 -42.12 91.34 60.35
C ASN A 73 -40.76 91.80 59.77
N VAL A 74 -40.71 93.07 59.35
CA VAL A 74 -39.49 93.69 58.80
C VAL A 74 -38.48 93.86 59.93
N LYS A 75 -37.24 93.41 59.70
CA LYS A 75 -36.11 93.59 60.63
C LYS A 75 -34.88 94.06 59.88
N LYS A 76 -34.11 94.95 60.49
CA LYS A 76 -32.80 95.41 59.99
C LYS A 76 -31.74 95.02 61.01
N THR A 77 -30.62 94.47 60.55
CA THR A 77 -29.52 94.02 61.42
C THR A 77 -28.21 94.24 60.67
N GLY A 78 -27.47 95.26 61.09
CA GLY A 78 -26.30 95.76 60.35
C GLY A 78 -26.64 96.12 58.90
N GLY A 79 -25.84 95.61 57.96
CA GLY A 79 -26.03 95.79 56.52
C GLY A 79 -27.08 94.88 55.85
N THR A 80 -27.85 94.11 56.63
CA THR A 80 -28.92 93.22 56.11
C THR A 80 -30.30 93.69 56.55
N THR A 81 -31.27 93.64 55.65
CA THR A 81 -32.69 93.84 55.97
C THR A 81 -33.48 92.60 55.54
N THR A 82 -34.39 92.14 56.40
CA THR A 82 -35.21 90.94 56.17
C THR A 82 -36.69 91.23 56.36
N ALA A 83 -37.57 90.55 55.62
CA ALA A 83 -39.02 90.57 55.85
C ALA A 83 -39.65 89.20 55.51
N LYS A 84 -40.76 88.85 56.16
CA LYS A 84 -41.56 87.67 55.80
C LYS A 84 -42.55 88.00 54.68
N ILE A 85 -42.63 87.11 53.70
CA ILE A 85 -43.66 87.09 52.64
C ILE A 85 -44.40 85.76 52.64
N THR A 86 -45.55 85.72 51.98
CA THR A 86 -46.20 84.48 51.52
C THR A 86 -45.97 84.34 50.02
N LEU A 87 -45.20 83.33 49.62
CA LEU A 87 -44.88 83.02 48.22
C LEU A 87 -45.46 81.64 47.87
N ARG A 88 -46.26 81.56 46.80
CA ARG A 88 -46.95 80.32 46.37
C ARG A 88 -47.75 79.61 47.50
N GLY A 89 -48.27 80.37 48.46
CA GLY A 89 -48.99 79.83 49.62
C GLY A 89 -48.10 79.22 50.72
N LYS A 90 -46.79 79.48 50.70
CA LYS A 90 -45.81 79.09 51.73
C LYS A 90 -45.17 80.34 52.34
N SER A 91 -44.68 80.24 53.57
CA SER A 91 -43.90 81.33 54.17
C SER A 91 -42.45 81.32 53.65
N ALA A 92 -41.94 82.50 53.30
CA ALA A 92 -40.54 82.70 52.95
C ALA A 92 -40.02 84.00 53.56
N THR A 93 -38.70 84.09 53.75
CA THR A 93 -38.02 85.32 54.19
C THR A 93 -37.31 85.95 53.00
N VAL A 94 -37.64 87.19 52.66
CA VAL A 94 -36.86 88.00 51.74
C VAL A 94 -35.70 88.63 52.53
N VAL A 95 -34.50 88.58 51.97
CA VAL A 95 -33.25 89.06 52.58
C VAL A 95 -32.56 89.97 51.59
N GLY A 96 -32.53 91.27 51.85
CA GLY A 96 -31.78 92.27 51.07
C GLY A 96 -30.42 92.56 51.69
N PHE A 97 -29.38 92.59 50.85
CA PHE A 97 -27.98 92.74 51.23
C PHE A 97 -27.16 93.31 50.06
N LYS A 98 -25.84 93.45 50.21
CA LYS A 98 -24.93 93.88 49.14
C LYS A 98 -23.79 92.89 48.92
N ILE A 99 -23.36 92.73 47.67
CA ILE A 99 -22.12 92.04 47.28
C ILE A 99 -21.29 93.04 46.47
N ALA A 100 -20.08 93.37 46.92
CA ALA A 100 -19.18 94.33 46.24
C ALA A 100 -19.92 95.61 45.77
N GLY A 101 -20.58 96.29 46.70
CA GLY A 101 -21.39 97.49 46.47
C GLY A 101 -22.76 97.27 45.80
N SER A 102 -22.93 96.19 45.03
CA SER A 102 -24.18 95.88 44.30
C SER A 102 -25.25 95.31 45.24
N SER A 103 -26.42 95.95 45.26
CA SER A 103 -27.58 95.45 46.01
C SER A 103 -28.15 94.17 45.40
N MET A 104 -28.38 93.17 46.24
CA MET A 104 -28.97 91.88 45.90
C MET A 104 -30.17 91.61 46.82
N ALA A 105 -31.05 90.69 46.42
CA ALA A 105 -32.08 90.14 47.27
C ALA A 105 -32.11 88.62 47.16
N ALA A 106 -32.35 87.92 48.26
CA ALA A 106 -32.59 86.48 48.25
C ALA A 106 -33.97 86.16 48.85
N VAL A 107 -34.62 85.13 48.33
CA VAL A 107 -35.80 84.52 48.95
C VAL A 107 -35.38 83.21 49.60
N VAL A 108 -35.67 83.05 50.89
CA VAL A 108 -35.33 81.89 51.72
C VAL A 108 -36.64 81.22 52.17
N PRO A 109 -37.15 80.20 51.46
CA PRO A 109 -38.40 79.53 51.82
C PRO A 109 -38.22 78.56 52.98
N SER A 110 -39.28 78.32 53.77
CA SER A 110 -39.19 77.40 54.91
C SER A 110 -39.40 75.92 54.58
N ASN A 111 -40.19 75.58 53.55
CA ASN A 111 -40.61 74.21 53.26
C ASN A 111 -41.03 73.97 51.79
N PHE A 112 -40.28 74.53 50.83
CA PHE A 112 -40.49 74.30 49.40
C PHE A 112 -40.17 72.85 48.98
N LYS A 113 -40.91 72.37 47.96
CA LYS A 113 -40.66 71.14 47.19
C LYS A 113 -40.35 71.48 45.74
N ILE A 114 -39.87 70.50 44.95
CA ILE A 114 -39.60 70.70 43.52
C ILE A 114 -40.85 71.17 42.74
N THR A 115 -42.03 70.71 43.16
CA THR A 115 -43.36 71.09 42.62
C THR A 115 -43.73 72.56 42.84
N ASP A 116 -43.08 73.25 43.79
CA ASP A 116 -43.29 74.69 44.05
C ASP A 116 -42.42 75.57 43.11
N ILE A 117 -41.60 74.95 42.24
CA ILE A 117 -40.62 75.62 41.37
C ILE A 117 -40.88 75.28 39.90
N VAL A 118 -41.09 73.99 39.62
CA VAL A 118 -41.32 73.42 38.28
C VAL A 118 -42.55 72.50 38.39
N PRO A 119 -43.48 72.49 37.42
CA PRO A 119 -44.72 71.71 37.51
C PRO A 119 -44.50 70.23 37.21
N VAL A 120 -43.68 69.58 38.04
CA VAL A 120 -43.34 68.15 37.99
C VAL A 120 -44.59 67.29 38.14
N PRO A 121 -44.94 66.43 37.15
CA PRO A 121 -46.04 65.48 37.29
C PRO A 121 -45.78 64.44 38.39
N SER A 122 -46.86 64.00 39.04
CA SER A 122 -46.80 62.86 39.96
C SER A 122 -46.39 61.59 39.22
N GLY A 123 -45.72 60.67 39.91
CA GLY A 123 -45.22 59.44 39.29
C GLY A 123 -44.03 59.67 38.34
N THR A 124 -43.27 60.75 38.52
CA THR A 124 -41.96 60.95 37.85
C THR A 124 -40.78 60.59 38.77
N PRO A 125 -39.57 60.32 38.26
CA PRO A 125 -38.42 59.91 39.08
C PRO A 125 -37.97 60.89 40.17
N ILE A 126 -38.47 62.13 40.17
CA ILE A 126 -38.17 63.19 41.14
C ILE A 126 -39.39 63.62 41.97
N ASP A 127 -40.49 62.87 41.89
CA ASP A 127 -41.66 63.08 42.73
C ASP A 127 -41.28 63.01 44.23
N GLY A 128 -41.93 63.84 45.05
CA GLY A 128 -41.68 63.95 46.48
C GLY A 128 -40.37 64.65 46.91
N VAL A 129 -39.52 65.14 46.00
CA VAL A 129 -38.27 65.85 46.38
C VAL A 129 -38.57 67.16 47.12
N SER A 130 -38.06 67.25 48.34
CA SER A 130 -38.03 68.45 49.19
C SER A 130 -36.64 69.09 49.21
N PHE A 131 -36.55 70.30 49.78
CA PHE A 131 -35.27 71.00 49.97
C PHE A 131 -35.01 71.30 51.45
N ALA A 132 -33.75 71.20 51.86
CA ALA A 132 -33.22 71.76 53.10
C ALA A 132 -32.24 72.89 52.79
N ASP A 133 -32.07 73.83 53.73
CA ASP A 133 -31.21 75.02 53.60
C ASP A 133 -31.35 75.71 52.22
N MET A 134 -32.53 76.22 51.88
CA MET A 134 -32.83 76.71 50.53
C MET A 134 -32.79 78.24 50.42
N ALA A 135 -32.13 78.77 49.38
CA ALA A 135 -32.20 80.17 49.00
C ALA A 135 -32.19 80.39 47.48
N PHE A 136 -33.07 81.28 46.99
CA PHE A 136 -33.04 81.83 45.64
C PHE A 136 -32.41 83.23 45.67
N ILE A 137 -31.16 83.38 45.25
CA ILE A 137 -30.46 84.66 45.19
C ILE A 137 -30.74 85.34 43.85
N TYR A 138 -31.52 86.42 43.85
CA TYR A 138 -31.76 87.26 42.69
C TYR A 138 -30.56 88.15 42.39
N VAL A 139 -30.10 88.11 41.14
CA VAL A 139 -29.02 88.94 40.60
C VAL A 139 -29.57 89.72 39.40
N PRO A 140 -29.53 91.06 39.44
CA PRO A 140 -29.95 91.89 38.31
C PRO A 140 -29.13 91.65 37.03
N LYS A 141 -29.74 91.98 35.88
CA LYS A 141 -29.07 91.99 34.58
C LYS A 141 -27.80 92.86 34.63
N GLY A 142 -26.69 92.35 34.08
CA GLY A 142 -25.36 92.98 34.13
C GLY A 142 -24.64 92.90 35.49
N LYS A 143 -25.07 92.05 36.44
CA LYS A 143 -24.48 91.98 37.81
C LYS A 143 -23.98 90.59 38.24
N ALA A 144 -23.82 89.64 37.32
CA ALA A 144 -23.23 88.34 37.60
C ALA A 144 -21.81 88.43 38.22
N LYS A 145 -21.45 87.45 39.07
CA LYS A 145 -20.16 87.33 39.77
C LYS A 145 -19.75 85.85 39.91
N SER A 146 -18.56 85.49 39.46
CA SER A 146 -18.08 84.09 39.42
C SER A 146 -17.47 83.56 40.72
N ASN A 147 -17.07 84.43 41.67
CA ASN A 147 -16.34 84.05 42.87
C ASN A 147 -16.81 84.82 44.12
N VAL A 148 -17.98 84.48 44.66
CA VAL A 148 -18.56 85.12 45.86
C VAL A 148 -18.28 84.25 47.09
N ALA A 149 -17.50 84.76 48.04
CA ALA A 149 -17.20 84.06 49.28
C ALA A 149 -18.47 83.81 50.12
N ALA A 150 -18.74 82.55 50.48
CA ALA A 150 -19.93 82.15 51.22
C ALA A 150 -20.00 82.76 52.63
N THR A 151 -18.84 83.02 53.25
CA THR A 151 -18.73 83.67 54.57
C THR A 151 -19.30 85.08 54.61
N GLY A 152 -19.18 85.82 53.49
CA GLY A 152 -19.66 87.21 53.34
C GLY A 152 -21.14 87.35 52.99
N LEU A 153 -21.90 86.25 52.92
CA LEU A 153 -23.35 86.27 52.70
C LEU A 153 -24.12 86.27 54.04
N PRO A 154 -25.31 86.92 54.13
CA PRO A 154 -26.09 86.96 55.37
C PRO A 154 -26.43 85.58 55.89
N ALA A 155 -26.50 85.38 57.21
CA ALA A 155 -26.61 84.05 57.83
C ALA A 155 -27.76 83.17 57.27
N ALA A 156 -28.91 83.77 56.94
CA ALA A 156 -30.06 83.07 56.34
C ALA A 156 -29.80 82.57 54.90
N VAL A 157 -28.94 83.26 54.14
CA VAL A 157 -28.51 82.88 52.78
C VAL A 157 -27.28 81.96 52.84
N ARG A 158 -26.36 82.21 53.78
CA ARG A 158 -25.13 81.45 53.98
C ARG A 158 -25.39 79.96 54.22
N LYS A 159 -26.45 79.62 54.95
CA LYS A 159 -26.89 78.22 55.15
C LYS A 159 -27.09 77.47 53.84
N ALA A 160 -27.59 78.12 52.80
CA ALA A 160 -27.82 77.48 51.50
C ALA A 160 -26.54 77.30 50.68
N VAL A 161 -25.66 78.29 50.67
CA VAL A 161 -24.44 78.29 49.83
C VAL A 161 -23.26 77.52 50.43
N GLN A 162 -23.22 77.31 51.75
CA GLN A 162 -22.11 76.62 52.43
C GLN A 162 -21.88 75.18 51.92
N HIS A 163 -22.94 74.55 51.38
CA HIS A 163 -22.92 73.18 50.85
C HIS A 163 -22.18 73.04 49.51
N PHE A 164 -21.68 74.15 48.95
CA PHE A 164 -20.99 74.21 47.64
C PHE A 164 -19.51 74.61 47.77
N GLY A 165 -18.99 74.74 49.00
CA GLY A 165 -17.62 75.14 49.30
C GLY A 165 -17.51 76.56 49.83
N SER A 166 -16.28 77.10 49.84
CA SER A 166 -15.99 78.43 50.40
C SER A 166 -16.46 79.59 49.52
N HIS A 167 -16.71 79.34 48.22
CA HIS A 167 -17.11 80.34 47.23
C HIS A 167 -18.18 79.78 46.29
N VAL A 168 -19.06 80.65 45.79
CA VAL A 168 -20.09 80.32 44.80
C VAL A 168 -20.12 81.30 43.61
N ALA A 169 -20.56 80.82 42.45
CA ALA A 169 -20.82 81.65 41.28
C ALA A 169 -22.31 82.04 41.23
N LEU A 170 -22.59 83.34 41.08
CA LEU A 170 -23.91 83.91 40.93
C LEU A 170 -24.10 84.44 39.50
N LYS A 171 -25.00 83.82 38.74
CA LYS A 171 -25.39 84.24 37.38
C LYS A 171 -26.56 85.22 37.42
N GLU A 172 -26.95 85.81 36.30
CA GLU A 172 -28.13 86.68 36.23
C GLU A 172 -29.43 85.88 36.44
N GLY A 173 -30.47 86.53 36.98
CA GLY A 173 -31.74 85.88 37.35
C GLY A 173 -31.72 85.32 38.77
N PHE A 174 -32.50 84.27 39.04
CA PHE A 174 -32.53 83.61 40.34
C PHE A 174 -31.55 82.44 40.39
N ASN A 175 -30.60 82.49 41.31
CA ASN A 175 -29.69 81.38 41.60
C ASN A 175 -30.23 80.61 42.80
N LEU A 176 -30.76 79.41 42.55
CA LEU A 176 -31.13 78.47 43.59
C LEU A 176 -29.87 77.82 44.15
N PHE A 177 -29.73 77.82 45.47
CA PHE A 177 -28.83 76.97 46.24
C PHE A 177 -29.61 76.25 47.33
N GLY A 178 -29.18 75.03 47.66
CA GLY A 178 -29.58 74.31 48.86
C GLY A 178 -29.28 72.82 48.76
N GLN A 179 -29.85 72.03 49.67
CA GLN A 179 -29.75 70.57 49.63
C GLN A 179 -31.05 69.96 49.09
N GLY A 180 -30.96 69.23 47.97
CA GLY A 180 -32.05 68.38 47.48
C GLY A 180 -32.16 67.11 48.31
N GLN A 181 -33.34 66.86 48.89
CA GLN A 181 -33.63 65.68 49.69
C GLN A 181 -34.35 64.63 48.85
N PHE A 182 -33.60 63.63 48.38
CA PHE A 182 -34.08 62.53 47.55
C PHE A 182 -34.54 61.31 48.37
N ASN A 183 -34.65 61.45 49.70
CA ASN A 183 -35.10 60.40 50.62
C ASN A 183 -36.48 59.81 50.22
N SER A 184 -37.40 60.71 49.84
CA SER A 184 -38.77 60.39 49.37
C SER A 184 -38.81 59.95 47.91
N ALA A 185 -37.83 60.36 47.10
CA ALA A 185 -37.74 60.05 45.68
C ALA A 185 -37.21 58.62 45.50
N GLY A 186 -38.08 57.63 45.73
CA GLY A 186 -37.74 56.20 45.74
C GLY A 186 -37.00 55.73 44.48
N SER A 187 -37.25 56.36 43.33
CA SER A 187 -36.53 56.14 42.08
C SER A 187 -35.06 56.53 42.15
N ILE A 188 -34.73 57.77 42.55
CA ILE A 188 -33.33 58.20 42.70
C ILE A 188 -32.64 57.42 43.82
N LYS A 189 -33.32 57.17 44.95
CA LYS A 189 -32.80 56.35 46.05
C LYS A 189 -32.40 54.94 45.59
N LYS A 190 -33.21 54.28 44.75
CA LYS A 190 -32.90 52.97 44.15
C LYS A 190 -31.58 53.02 43.34
N VAL A 191 -31.39 54.04 42.51
CA VAL A 191 -30.19 54.17 41.66
C VAL A 191 -28.93 54.46 42.49
N LEU A 192 -29.00 55.43 43.42
CA LEU A 192 -27.88 55.76 44.32
C LEU A 192 -27.44 54.53 45.14
N THR A 193 -28.40 53.76 45.67
CA THR A 193 -28.13 52.49 46.37
C THR A 193 -27.42 51.47 45.46
N ALA A 194 -27.81 51.37 44.18
CA ALA A 194 -27.21 50.42 43.23
C ALA A 194 -25.76 50.74 42.84
N VAL A 195 -25.28 51.95 43.10
CA VAL A 195 -23.87 52.37 42.95
C VAL A 195 -23.14 52.54 44.29
N GLY A 196 -23.71 51.99 45.37
CA GLY A 196 -23.12 52.00 46.71
C GLY A 196 -23.22 53.34 47.46
N HIS A 197 -24.01 54.30 46.96
CA HIS A 197 -24.19 55.61 47.58
C HIS A 197 -25.42 55.63 48.48
N SER A 198 -25.21 55.66 49.79
CA SER A 198 -26.27 55.66 50.81
C SER A 198 -26.83 57.05 51.13
N ASN A 199 -26.09 58.12 50.86
CA ASN A 199 -26.57 59.48 51.11
C ASN A 199 -27.55 59.93 50.01
N THR A 200 -28.78 60.24 50.41
CA THR A 200 -29.83 60.78 49.53
C THR A 200 -30.07 62.27 49.70
N THR A 201 -29.19 63.01 50.38
CA THR A 201 -29.21 64.47 50.50
C THR A 201 -28.01 65.06 49.78
N LEU A 202 -28.24 65.80 48.68
CA LEU A 202 -27.18 66.25 47.77
C LEU A 202 -27.23 67.78 47.53
N PRO A 203 -26.08 68.47 47.41
CA PRO A 203 -26.05 69.90 47.11
C PRO A 203 -26.55 70.19 45.69
N LEU A 204 -27.63 70.96 45.58
CA LEU A 204 -28.31 71.32 44.33
C LEU A 204 -28.22 72.83 44.09
N ALA A 205 -27.51 73.20 43.03
CA ALA A 205 -27.46 74.58 42.52
C ALA A 205 -28.09 74.64 41.12
N ALA A 206 -28.88 75.69 40.86
CA ALA A 206 -29.52 75.93 39.57
C ALA A 206 -29.70 77.43 39.31
N THR A 207 -29.92 77.82 38.05
CA THR A 207 -30.22 79.21 37.67
C THR A 207 -31.53 79.24 36.90
N PHE A 208 -32.43 80.15 37.27
CA PHE A 208 -33.74 80.34 36.67
C PHE A 208 -33.93 81.79 36.17
N PRO A 209 -34.77 82.01 35.14
CA PRO A 209 -35.19 83.33 34.70
C PRO A 209 -35.76 84.23 35.82
N ALA A 210 -35.68 85.55 35.63
CA ALA A 210 -36.09 86.56 36.62
C ALA A 210 -37.61 86.59 36.91
N ASP A 211 -38.39 85.90 36.10
CA ASP A 211 -39.84 85.76 36.14
C ASP A 211 -40.31 84.39 36.67
N LEU A 212 -39.42 83.58 37.27
CA LEU A 212 -39.76 82.27 37.91
C LEU A 212 -41.00 82.29 38.83
N PHE A 213 -41.33 83.43 39.42
CA PHE A 213 -42.45 83.61 40.34
C PHE A 213 -43.64 84.39 39.75
N SER A 214 -43.59 84.80 38.47
CA SER A 214 -44.64 85.59 37.79
C SER A 214 -45.98 84.87 37.66
N HIS A 215 -45.95 83.54 37.52
CA HIS A 215 -47.11 82.71 37.24
C HIS A 215 -47.35 81.71 38.37
N ASP A 216 -48.61 81.53 38.79
CA ASP A 216 -49.01 80.40 39.63
C ASP A 216 -48.97 79.08 38.83
N LEU A 217 -48.22 78.10 39.34
CA LEU A 217 -48.04 76.81 38.68
C LEU A 217 -49.32 75.96 38.66
N LYS A 218 -50.30 76.23 39.55
CA LYS A 218 -51.59 75.52 39.52
C LYS A 218 -52.41 75.98 38.30
N SER A 219 -52.66 77.28 38.20
CA SER A 219 -53.47 77.91 37.15
C SER A 219 -52.76 78.13 35.80
N ALA A 220 -51.43 78.00 35.72
CA ALA A 220 -50.68 78.10 34.46
C ALA A 220 -51.20 77.17 33.35
N ASN A 221 -51.15 77.65 32.09
CA ASN A 221 -51.51 76.84 30.92
C ASN A 221 -50.49 75.73 30.62
N GLN A 222 -50.88 74.74 29.81
CA GLN A 222 -50.04 73.57 29.56
C GLN A 222 -48.73 73.90 28.85
N LYS A 223 -48.72 74.86 27.90
CA LYS A 223 -47.49 75.26 27.19
C LYS A 223 -46.43 75.77 28.17
N LEU A 224 -46.80 76.69 29.08
CA LEU A 224 -45.89 77.20 30.11
C LEU A 224 -45.42 76.07 31.04
N LYS A 225 -46.28 75.10 31.36
CA LYS A 225 -45.90 73.93 32.16
C LYS A 225 -44.88 73.04 31.44
N ASP A 226 -45.09 72.79 30.15
CA ASP A 226 -44.17 72.01 29.31
C ASP A 226 -42.83 72.74 29.07
N ASP A 227 -42.85 74.06 28.85
CA ASP A 227 -41.65 74.87 28.64
C ASP A 227 -40.80 74.94 29.93
N LEU A 228 -41.42 75.10 31.10
CA LEU A 228 -40.74 75.00 32.40
C LEU A 228 -40.17 73.60 32.68
N LEU A 229 -40.87 72.55 32.26
CA LEU A 229 -40.37 71.17 32.36
C LEU A 229 -39.17 70.95 31.42
N LYS A 230 -39.26 71.36 30.15
CA LYS A 230 -38.18 71.27 29.16
C LYS A 230 -36.94 72.10 29.56
N GLY A 231 -37.13 73.17 30.34
CA GLY A 231 -36.06 73.95 30.96
C GLY A 231 -35.39 73.29 32.18
N LEU A 232 -35.95 72.21 32.74
CA LEU A 232 -35.39 71.52 33.90
C LEU A 232 -34.10 70.79 33.52
N LYS A 233 -32.95 71.30 33.98
CA LYS A 233 -31.65 70.63 33.90
C LYS A 233 -30.89 70.79 35.21
N LEU A 234 -30.82 69.71 35.99
CA LEU A 234 -30.02 69.61 37.20
C LEU A 234 -28.93 68.56 36.98
N ASP A 235 -27.71 68.86 37.42
CA ASP A 235 -26.53 68.05 37.16
C ASP A 235 -25.61 68.08 38.38
N LEU A 236 -25.85 67.17 39.33
CA LEU A 236 -25.25 67.17 40.66
C LEU A 236 -24.03 66.24 40.67
N PRO A 237 -22.81 66.73 40.95
CA PRO A 237 -21.64 65.86 41.06
C PRO A 237 -21.75 64.93 42.28
N LEU A 238 -21.31 63.68 42.12
CA LEU A 238 -21.25 62.68 43.19
C LEU A 238 -19.79 62.42 43.61
N PRO A 239 -19.54 62.02 44.87
CA PRO A 239 -18.23 61.52 45.28
C PRO A 239 -17.89 60.20 44.56
N LYS A 240 -16.64 59.75 44.66
CA LYS A 240 -16.19 58.48 44.07
C LYS A 240 -17.08 57.31 44.53
N LEU A 241 -17.61 56.57 43.57
CA LEU A 241 -18.59 55.51 43.77
C LEU A 241 -17.94 54.11 43.71
N SER A 242 -18.65 53.10 44.22
CA SER A 242 -18.27 51.68 44.15
C SER A 242 -19.51 50.82 43.95
N ILE A 243 -19.61 50.18 42.78
CA ILE A 243 -20.81 49.44 42.37
C ILE A 243 -20.84 48.06 43.05
N PRO A 244 -21.78 47.76 43.96
CA PRO A 244 -21.74 46.51 44.72
C PRO A 244 -21.85 45.27 43.83
N GLY A 245 -20.90 44.34 43.98
CA GLY A 245 -20.81 43.10 43.21
C GLY A 245 -20.27 43.26 41.78
N MET A 246 -19.88 44.47 41.36
CA MET A 246 -19.19 44.67 40.08
C MET A 246 -17.74 44.13 40.18
N PRO A 247 -17.21 43.41 39.17
CA PRO A 247 -15.84 42.92 39.21
C PRO A 247 -14.80 44.05 39.19
N ASN A 248 -13.67 43.85 39.90
CA ASN A 248 -12.53 44.80 40.00
C ASN A 248 -11.83 45.15 38.67
N ILE A 249 -12.35 44.70 37.52
CA ILE A 249 -11.94 45.16 36.18
C ILE A 249 -12.76 46.37 35.70
N VAL A 250 -13.79 46.81 36.44
CA VAL A 250 -14.56 48.02 36.14
C VAL A 250 -14.40 49.01 37.30
N GLY A 251 -14.07 50.27 36.98
CA GLY A 251 -14.01 51.37 37.94
C GLY A 251 -14.78 52.59 37.45
N ILE A 252 -15.32 53.40 38.35
CA ILE A 252 -15.92 54.70 38.03
C ILE A 252 -14.85 55.78 38.15
N ASP A 253 -14.66 56.54 37.07
CA ASP A 253 -13.76 57.71 37.02
C ASP A 253 -14.49 58.95 37.54
N THR A 254 -15.70 59.19 37.06
CA THR A 254 -16.57 60.31 37.47
C THR A 254 -18.03 59.88 37.49
N ALA A 255 -18.84 60.49 38.35
CA ALA A 255 -20.27 60.25 38.42
C ALA A 255 -21.06 61.52 38.77
N ARG A 256 -22.24 61.66 38.17
CA ARG A 256 -23.15 62.80 38.32
C ARG A 256 -24.59 62.30 38.33
N LEU A 257 -25.42 62.83 39.21
CA LEU A 257 -26.87 62.66 39.17
C LEU A 257 -27.45 63.71 38.23
N SER A 258 -27.87 63.26 37.04
CA SER A 258 -28.51 64.09 36.03
C SER A 258 -30.03 63.96 36.15
N ILE A 259 -30.72 65.10 36.17
CA ILE A 259 -32.18 65.21 36.10
C ILE A 259 -32.49 66.17 34.96
N VAL A 260 -33.18 65.69 33.93
CA VAL A 260 -33.51 66.47 32.73
C VAL A 260 -34.98 66.32 32.37
N GLY A 261 -35.65 67.43 32.09
CA GLY A 261 -36.88 67.42 31.33
C GLY A 261 -36.56 67.42 29.82
N ALA A 262 -37.28 66.60 29.05
CA ALA A 262 -37.12 66.49 27.61
C ALA A 262 -38.49 66.29 26.94
N ASP A 263 -38.60 66.67 25.66
CA ASP A 263 -39.76 66.29 24.84
C ASP A 263 -39.56 64.87 24.30
N VAL A 264 -40.52 63.98 24.55
CA VAL A 264 -40.54 62.63 24.01
C VAL A 264 -41.90 62.38 23.36
N LYS A 265 -41.90 62.42 22.02
CA LYS A 265 -43.07 62.23 21.15
C LYS A 265 -44.20 63.26 21.40
N GLY A 266 -43.85 64.53 21.58
CA GLY A 266 -44.80 65.63 21.77
C GLY A 266 -45.33 65.75 23.21
N LYS A 267 -44.57 65.26 24.19
CA LYS A 267 -44.93 65.31 25.61
C LYS A 267 -43.67 65.57 26.44
N ALA A 268 -43.74 66.56 27.35
CA ALA A 268 -42.68 66.79 28.31
C ALA A 268 -42.61 65.62 29.32
N GLN A 269 -41.42 65.02 29.46
CA GLN A 269 -41.13 63.93 30.38
C GLN A 269 -39.87 64.24 31.20
N VAL A 270 -39.82 63.78 32.45
CA VAL A 270 -38.67 64.00 33.34
C VAL A 270 -37.89 62.71 33.51
N PHE A 271 -36.63 62.73 33.09
CA PHE A 271 -35.69 61.64 33.28
C PHE A 271 -34.74 61.97 34.43
N ALA A 272 -34.48 61.00 35.29
CA ALA A 272 -33.38 61.05 36.25
C ALA A 272 -32.47 59.83 36.04
N GLY A 273 -31.19 59.97 36.37
CA GLY A 273 -30.24 58.87 36.27
C GLY A 273 -28.82 59.29 36.63
N LEU A 274 -27.92 58.32 36.65
CA LEU A 274 -26.50 58.58 36.80
C LEU A 274 -25.81 58.58 35.45
N THR A 275 -24.85 59.47 35.28
CA THR A 275 -23.96 59.50 34.12
C THR A 275 -22.54 59.94 34.52
N GLY A 276 -21.55 59.61 33.70
CA GLY A 276 -20.15 59.96 33.93
C GLY A 276 -19.21 59.09 33.12
N GLY A 277 -17.94 59.07 33.52
CA GLY A 277 -16.91 58.19 32.96
C GLY A 277 -16.71 56.94 33.82
N LEU A 278 -16.57 55.79 33.17
CA LEU A 278 -16.06 54.55 33.77
C LEU A 278 -14.89 54.02 32.95
N HIS A 279 -14.04 53.23 33.58
CA HIS A 279 -12.98 52.48 32.89
C HIS A 279 -13.20 50.97 33.02
N VAL A 280 -12.84 50.23 31.97
CA VAL A 280 -12.89 48.76 31.94
C VAL A 280 -11.55 48.21 31.51
N LYS A 281 -10.99 47.27 32.27
CA LYS A 281 -9.82 46.50 31.86
C LYS A 281 -10.25 45.35 30.95
N ILE A 282 -9.84 45.42 29.68
CA ILE A 282 -10.15 44.43 28.64
C ILE A 282 -8.83 43.89 28.10
N GLY A 283 -8.60 42.59 28.27
CA GLY A 283 -7.27 42.01 28.08
C GLY A 283 -6.25 42.59 29.09
N SER A 284 -5.14 43.10 28.57
CA SER A 284 -4.09 43.74 29.38
C SER A 284 -4.27 45.24 29.58
N LYS A 285 -5.13 45.92 28.80
CA LYS A 285 -5.28 47.38 28.78
C LYS A 285 -6.55 47.87 29.47
N THR A 286 -6.53 49.11 29.90
CA THR A 286 -7.69 49.85 30.41
C THR A 286 -8.28 50.70 29.28
N HIS A 287 -9.59 50.73 29.18
CA HIS A 287 -10.36 51.47 28.18
C HIS A 287 -11.44 52.32 28.86
N HIS A 288 -11.69 53.55 28.38
CA HIS A 288 -12.63 54.48 28.99
C HIS A 288 -13.96 54.54 28.24
N PHE A 289 -15.06 54.62 28.98
CA PHE A 289 -16.42 54.65 28.46
C PHE A 289 -17.22 55.79 29.11
N SER A 290 -18.02 56.50 28.31
CA SER A 290 -19.12 57.33 28.81
C SER A 290 -20.28 56.41 29.20
N TYR A 291 -20.86 56.55 30.40
CA TYR A 291 -21.93 55.67 30.86
C TYR A 291 -23.22 56.40 31.29
N GLY A 292 -24.33 55.65 31.29
CA GLY A 292 -25.63 56.04 31.81
C GLY A 292 -26.31 54.89 32.56
N MET A 293 -27.00 55.22 33.66
CA MET A 293 -27.89 54.32 34.41
C MET A 293 -29.18 55.09 34.74
N PHE A 294 -30.29 54.75 34.08
CA PHE A 294 -31.57 55.44 34.29
C PHE A 294 -32.22 55.05 35.62
N ALA A 295 -32.90 56.02 36.22
CA ALA A 295 -33.84 55.77 37.31
C ALA A 295 -35.12 55.10 36.76
N PRO A 296 -35.72 54.18 37.52
CA PRO A 296 -37.03 53.64 37.17
C PRO A 296 -38.09 54.73 37.39
N ASP A 297 -39.22 54.64 36.70
CA ASP A 297 -40.40 55.39 37.15
C ASP A 297 -40.81 54.90 38.55
N PRO A 298 -41.43 55.76 39.38
CA PRO A 298 -42.10 55.34 40.60
C PRO A 298 -42.98 54.10 40.39
N HIS A 299 -43.08 53.28 41.44
CA HIS A 299 -43.79 51.99 41.47
C HIS A 299 -43.24 50.89 40.54
N LYS A 300 -42.40 51.19 39.53
CA LYS A 300 -41.77 50.14 38.70
C LYS A 300 -40.68 49.36 39.46
N ALA A 301 -40.58 48.08 39.14
CA ALA A 301 -39.46 47.22 39.54
C ALA A 301 -38.15 47.75 38.95
N PHE A 302 -37.04 47.61 39.69
CA PHE A 302 -35.74 48.14 39.28
C PHE A 302 -34.71 47.02 39.14
N THR A 303 -34.23 46.85 37.91
CA THR A 303 -33.06 46.04 37.59
C THR A 303 -31.95 47.03 37.21
N PRO A 304 -30.85 47.13 37.96
CA PRO A 304 -29.75 48.01 37.60
C PRO A 304 -29.17 47.63 36.23
N GLU A 305 -29.18 48.59 35.30
CA GLU A 305 -28.64 48.47 33.95
C GLU A 305 -27.72 49.65 33.67
N ILE A 306 -26.48 49.35 33.27
CA ILE A 306 -25.49 50.33 32.81
C ILE A 306 -25.40 50.18 31.29
N LYS A 307 -25.62 51.26 30.57
CA LYS A 307 -25.25 51.39 29.16
C LYS A 307 -24.02 52.28 29.10
N ALA A 308 -23.00 51.88 28.36
CA ALA A 308 -21.81 52.68 28.18
C ALA A 308 -21.24 52.55 26.76
N GLU A 309 -20.62 53.61 26.26
CA GLU A 309 -20.01 53.68 24.93
C GLU A 309 -18.54 54.12 25.04
N SER A 310 -17.68 53.55 24.21
CA SER A 310 -16.27 53.96 24.12
C SER A 310 -15.90 54.38 22.71
N LYS A 311 -15.01 55.39 22.63
CA LYS A 311 -14.33 55.80 21.40
C LYS A 311 -12.96 55.11 21.24
N ASP A 312 -12.54 54.32 22.23
CA ASP A 312 -11.28 53.58 22.18
C ASP A 312 -11.38 52.42 21.18
N THR A 313 -10.28 52.18 20.47
CA THR A 313 -10.12 50.93 19.71
C THR A 313 -9.54 49.84 20.59
N ILE A 314 -10.29 48.76 20.82
CA ILE A 314 -9.82 47.63 21.65
C ILE A 314 -9.12 46.61 20.75
N LYS A 315 -7.83 46.39 20.98
CA LYS A 315 -7.04 45.40 20.24
C LYS A 315 -7.08 44.04 20.94
N LEU A 316 -7.77 43.05 20.37
CA LEU A 316 -7.87 41.71 20.92
C LEU A 316 -6.88 40.74 20.24
N PRO A 317 -5.97 40.08 21.00
CA PRO A 317 -4.98 39.15 20.47
C PRO A 317 -5.59 37.75 20.25
N PHE A 318 -6.59 37.68 19.38
CA PHE A 318 -7.14 36.42 18.88
C PHE A 318 -6.22 35.78 17.82
N PHE A 319 -6.65 34.65 17.25
CA PHE A 319 -5.92 33.88 16.24
C PHE A 319 -5.39 34.76 15.09
N HIS A 320 -6.26 35.68 14.64
CA HIS A 320 -5.89 36.94 13.99
C HIS A 320 -6.18 38.09 14.97
N PRO A 321 -5.29 39.10 15.10
CA PRO A 321 -5.60 40.30 15.89
C PRO A 321 -6.83 41.02 15.33
N LEU A 322 -7.79 41.36 16.19
CA LEU A 322 -8.94 42.18 15.82
C LEU A 322 -8.89 43.53 16.53
N ASP A 323 -9.02 44.60 15.75
CA ASP A 323 -9.25 45.96 16.24
C ASP A 323 -10.77 46.18 16.31
N LEU A 324 -11.29 46.31 17.54
CA LEU A 324 -12.71 46.56 17.78
C LEU A 324 -13.01 48.07 17.82
N THR A 325 -14.05 48.49 17.11
CA THR A 325 -14.56 49.87 17.04
C THR A 325 -16.06 49.91 17.39
N ASN A 326 -16.62 51.12 17.57
CA ASN A 326 -18.02 51.34 17.95
C ASN A 326 -18.44 50.54 19.20
N VAL A 327 -17.58 50.53 20.22
CA VAL A 327 -17.69 49.63 21.37
C VAL A 327 -18.80 50.07 22.32
N GLN A 328 -19.81 49.22 22.49
CA GLN A 328 -20.96 49.43 23.39
C GLN A 328 -20.99 48.35 24.47
N LEU A 329 -20.98 48.76 25.74
CA LEU A 329 -21.13 47.91 26.91
C LEU A 329 -22.57 48.01 27.43
N VAL A 330 -23.22 46.85 27.65
CA VAL A 330 -24.46 46.73 28.41
C VAL A 330 -24.22 45.78 29.59
N ALA A 331 -24.36 46.26 30.81
CA ALA A 331 -24.21 45.46 32.02
C ALA A 331 -25.51 45.49 32.85
N THR A 332 -26.05 44.30 33.18
CA THR A 332 -27.32 44.15 33.93
C THR A 332 -27.12 43.32 35.21
N LYS A 333 -27.73 43.77 36.32
CA LYS A 333 -27.60 43.09 37.62
C LYS A 333 -28.82 42.23 37.95
N LYS A 334 -28.65 40.91 38.10
CA LYS A 334 -29.70 39.97 38.54
C LYS A 334 -29.12 38.95 39.54
N ASN A 335 -29.88 38.61 40.58
CA ASN A 335 -29.47 37.72 41.68
C ASN A 335 -28.13 38.15 42.31
N ASN A 336 -27.99 39.45 42.58
CA ASN A 336 -26.78 40.16 43.05
C ASN A 336 -25.53 40.07 42.16
N LYS A 337 -25.56 39.34 41.03
CA LYS A 337 -24.44 39.25 40.07
C LYS A 337 -24.69 40.13 38.84
N TRP A 338 -23.61 40.64 38.24
CA TRP A 338 -23.67 41.35 36.96
C TRP A 338 -23.45 40.39 35.79
N ASN A 339 -24.18 40.61 34.70
CA ASN A 339 -23.96 40.04 33.38
C ASN A 339 -23.55 41.18 32.44
N ALA A 340 -22.44 41.06 31.72
CA ALA A 340 -21.92 42.14 30.87
C ALA A 340 -21.73 41.67 29.43
N VAL A 341 -22.26 42.43 28.47
CA VAL A 341 -22.10 42.20 27.04
C VAL A 341 -21.43 43.42 26.43
N VAL A 342 -20.34 43.22 25.71
CA VAL A 342 -19.70 44.23 24.87
C VAL A 342 -19.98 43.87 23.41
N ASN A 343 -20.72 44.74 22.73
CA ASN A 343 -20.94 44.67 21.29
C ASN A 343 -19.95 45.63 20.61
N ALA A 344 -19.33 45.20 19.51
CA ALA A 344 -18.43 46.03 18.72
C ALA A 344 -18.41 45.59 17.25
N LYS A 345 -17.94 46.47 16.37
CA LYS A 345 -17.57 46.12 15.00
C LYS A 345 -16.08 45.78 14.94
N ALA A 346 -15.70 44.89 14.05
CA ALA A 346 -14.31 44.61 13.70
C ALA A 346 -14.15 44.54 12.18
N LYS A 347 -12.91 44.62 11.69
CA LYS A 347 -12.57 44.26 10.31
C LYS A 347 -11.60 43.08 10.27
N LEU A 348 -11.88 42.11 9.42
CA LEU A 348 -11.00 40.99 9.10
C LEU A 348 -10.92 40.83 7.58
N ASN A 349 -9.71 40.90 7.02
CA ASN A 349 -9.46 41.00 5.58
C ASN A 349 -10.38 42.03 4.87
N ASN A 350 -10.45 43.25 5.43
CA ASN A 350 -11.33 44.36 5.02
C ASN A 350 -12.87 44.13 5.12
N LYS A 351 -13.34 42.90 5.41
CA LYS A 351 -14.76 42.62 5.67
C LYS A 351 -15.16 43.07 7.08
N GLU A 352 -16.33 43.66 7.22
CA GLU A 352 -16.89 44.03 8.52
C GLU A 352 -17.58 42.85 9.19
N MET A 353 -17.30 42.67 10.48
CA MET A 353 -17.82 41.59 11.32
C MET A 353 -18.44 42.19 12.59
N ASP A 354 -19.53 41.60 13.08
CA ASP A 354 -20.07 41.88 14.41
C ASP A 354 -19.37 41.01 15.46
N VAL A 355 -18.89 41.64 16.54
CA VAL A 355 -18.21 40.97 17.65
C VAL A 355 -19.02 41.15 18.92
N VAL A 356 -19.52 40.04 19.46
CA VAL A 356 -20.24 39.98 20.73
C VAL A 356 -19.35 39.31 21.77
N TYR A 357 -18.87 40.09 22.73
CA TYR A 357 -18.04 39.62 23.84
C TYR A 357 -18.84 39.61 25.13
N THR A 358 -19.20 38.42 25.60
CA THR A 358 -20.06 38.22 26.77
C THR A 358 -19.25 37.73 27.96
N ARG A 359 -19.48 38.36 29.12
CA ARG A 359 -19.12 37.85 30.44
C ARG A 359 -20.40 37.46 31.19
N ASP A 360 -20.58 36.16 31.40
CA ASP A 360 -21.76 35.61 32.06
C ASP A 360 -21.73 35.82 33.59
N ARG A 361 -22.83 35.45 34.26
CA ARG A 361 -22.98 35.56 35.74
C ARG A 361 -22.10 34.57 36.52
N ASN A 362 -21.43 33.62 35.87
CA ASN A 362 -20.49 32.69 36.49
C ASN A 362 -19.03 33.10 36.25
N GLY A 363 -18.79 34.09 35.38
CA GLY A 363 -17.46 34.57 35.01
C GLY A 363 -16.89 33.91 33.75
N ALA A 364 -17.65 33.08 33.06
CA ALA A 364 -17.29 32.56 31.74
C ALA A 364 -17.22 33.72 30.74
N LEU A 365 -16.23 33.64 29.83
CA LEU A 365 -15.96 34.64 28.81
C LEU A 365 -16.10 33.99 27.43
N THR A 366 -16.99 34.51 26.60
CA THR A 366 -17.19 34.05 25.22
C THR A 366 -17.07 35.20 24.25
N ALA A 367 -16.34 34.99 23.16
CA ALA A 367 -16.32 35.86 22.00
C ALA A 367 -17.03 35.12 20.85
N GLU A 368 -18.07 35.73 20.31
CA GLU A 368 -18.80 35.25 19.13
C GLU A 368 -18.64 36.29 18.03
N VAL A 369 -18.32 35.84 16.81
CA VAL A 369 -18.08 36.74 15.67
C VAL A 369 -19.00 36.33 14.52
N LYS A 370 -19.85 37.26 14.08
CA LYS A 370 -20.88 37.01 13.08
C LYS A 370 -20.59 37.80 11.80
N GLY A 371 -20.76 37.14 10.66
CA GLY A 371 -20.53 37.74 9.33
C GLY A 371 -20.08 36.70 8.32
N LYS A 372 -20.51 36.87 7.06
CA LYS A 372 -20.16 35.97 5.95
C LYS A 372 -18.68 36.09 5.60
N ILE A 373 -17.93 35.02 5.85
CA ILE A 373 -16.47 35.00 5.70
C ILE A 373 -15.99 33.72 5.00
N LYS A 374 -14.94 33.83 4.16
CA LYS A 374 -14.31 32.67 3.53
C LYS A 374 -13.22 32.11 4.42
N LEU A 375 -12.91 30.82 4.30
CA LEU A 375 -11.71 30.27 4.96
C LEU A 375 -10.43 31.01 4.49
N ALA A 376 -10.39 31.49 3.24
CA ALA A 376 -9.34 32.39 2.73
C ALA A 376 -9.06 33.61 3.63
N ASP A 377 -10.10 34.24 4.15
CA ASP A 377 -10.01 35.43 5.02
C ASP A 377 -9.56 35.07 6.46
N LEU A 378 -9.58 33.78 6.80
CA LEU A 378 -9.33 33.22 8.12
C LEU A 378 -7.95 32.54 8.27
N LEU A 379 -7.19 32.39 7.18
CA LEU A 379 -5.89 31.72 7.18
C LEU A 379 -4.72 32.70 7.00
N PRO A 380 -3.72 32.70 7.91
CA PRO A 380 -2.59 33.62 7.83
C PRO A 380 -1.67 33.29 6.65
N GLY A 381 -1.12 34.33 6.01
CA GLY A 381 -0.05 34.18 5.01
C GLY A 381 -0.50 33.63 3.65
N GLY A 382 -1.77 33.74 3.29
CA GLY A 382 -2.27 33.33 1.97
C GLY A 382 -2.31 31.81 1.75
N VAL A 383 -2.37 31.02 2.84
CA VAL A 383 -2.47 29.56 2.77
C VAL A 383 -3.75 29.14 2.05
N SER A 384 -3.60 28.64 0.82
CA SER A 384 -4.70 28.06 0.05
C SER A 384 -4.67 26.54 0.15
N ILE A 385 -5.74 25.98 0.73
CA ILE A 385 -6.09 24.57 0.66
C ILE A 385 -7.13 24.40 -0.46
N PRO A 386 -6.80 23.72 -1.58
CA PRO A 386 -7.67 23.57 -2.74
C PRO A 386 -9.10 23.13 -2.40
N GLY A 387 -10.09 23.96 -2.77
CA GLY A 387 -11.51 23.63 -2.62
C GLY A 387 -12.14 23.86 -1.25
N ILE A 388 -11.34 24.07 -0.19
CA ILE A 388 -11.83 24.49 1.13
C ILE A 388 -11.74 26.01 1.29
N THR A 389 -10.69 26.62 0.74
CA THR A 389 -10.33 28.05 0.89
C THR A 389 -11.47 28.99 0.49
N ASP A 390 -12.18 28.68 -0.59
CA ASP A 390 -13.24 29.51 -1.15
C ASP A 390 -14.63 29.28 -0.53
N VAL A 391 -14.75 28.37 0.44
CA VAL A 391 -16.01 28.07 1.13
C VAL A 391 -16.35 29.23 2.07
N GLU A 392 -17.59 29.70 1.97
CA GLU A 392 -18.16 30.74 2.83
C GLU A 392 -18.89 30.13 4.02
N PHE A 393 -18.76 30.77 5.18
CA PHE A 393 -19.38 30.38 6.44
C PHE A 393 -20.07 31.60 7.07
N ASP A 394 -21.24 31.36 7.69
CA ASP A 394 -22.09 32.41 8.28
C ASP A 394 -21.76 32.74 9.74
N ASP A 395 -21.34 31.73 10.52
CA ASP A 395 -20.98 31.85 11.94
C ASP A 395 -19.51 31.45 12.19
N LEU A 396 -18.80 32.25 13.00
CA LEU A 396 -17.39 32.09 13.33
C LEU A 396 -17.17 32.12 14.85
N ARG A 397 -16.43 31.12 15.35
CA ARG A 397 -15.94 31.07 16.74
C ARG A 397 -14.43 31.27 16.72
N ILE A 398 -13.96 32.35 17.33
CA ILE A 398 -12.53 32.68 17.37
C ILE A 398 -12.04 32.87 18.81
N ASN A 399 -10.87 32.34 19.10
CA ASN A 399 -10.12 32.63 20.33
C ASN A 399 -8.63 32.82 19.99
N LYS A 400 -7.73 32.79 20.98
CA LYS A 400 -6.28 32.99 20.78
C LYS A 400 -5.62 31.91 19.90
N ASN A 401 -6.06 30.65 20.04
CA ASN A 401 -5.37 29.48 19.50
C ASN A 401 -6.19 28.74 18.41
N LEU A 402 -7.47 29.05 18.27
CA LEU A 402 -8.43 28.38 17.39
C LEU A 402 -9.33 29.39 16.65
N VAL A 403 -9.56 29.10 15.37
CA VAL A 403 -10.70 29.53 14.55
C VAL A 403 -11.53 28.29 14.24
N GLU A 404 -12.83 28.30 14.53
CA GLU A 404 -13.78 27.24 14.18
C GLU A 404 -14.97 27.85 13.41
N VAL A 405 -15.33 27.22 12.29
CA VAL A 405 -16.52 27.53 11.48
C VAL A 405 -17.29 26.25 11.17
N ARG A 406 -18.59 26.35 10.90
CA ARG A 406 -19.47 25.20 10.60
C ARG A 406 -20.24 25.46 9.31
N GLY A 407 -20.31 24.48 8.41
CA GLY A 407 -21.00 24.62 7.14
C GLY A 407 -20.80 23.44 6.18
N PRO A 408 -21.52 23.40 5.05
CA PRO A 408 -21.49 22.29 4.10
C PRO A 408 -20.30 22.38 3.14
N ILE A 409 -19.47 21.33 3.08
CA ILE A 409 -18.41 21.16 2.07
C ILE A 409 -18.81 20.02 1.14
N LYS A 410 -18.91 20.31 -0.17
CA LYS A 410 -19.45 19.38 -1.20
C LYS A 410 -20.84 18.82 -0.88
N GLY A 411 -21.61 19.47 -0.01
CA GLY A 411 -22.93 18.99 0.45
C GLY A 411 -22.89 18.08 1.68
N LEU A 412 -21.70 17.76 2.21
CA LEU A 412 -21.55 17.11 3.50
C LEU A 412 -21.44 18.17 4.61
N ASP A 413 -22.13 17.97 5.72
CA ASP A 413 -21.91 18.79 6.92
C ASP A 413 -20.47 18.63 7.41
N THR A 414 -19.84 19.76 7.73
CA THR A 414 -18.48 19.82 8.26
C THR A 414 -18.32 20.87 9.36
N VAL A 415 -17.40 20.58 10.26
CA VAL A 415 -16.74 21.59 11.10
C VAL A 415 -15.33 21.78 10.54
N VAL A 416 -14.89 23.03 10.43
CA VAL A 416 -13.55 23.39 9.97
C VAL A 416 -12.84 24.16 11.07
N ALA A 417 -11.67 23.70 11.48
CA ALA A 417 -10.90 24.23 12.59
C ALA A 417 -9.47 24.57 12.16
N ALA A 418 -9.11 25.85 12.16
CA ALA A 418 -7.73 26.31 12.01
C ALA A 418 -7.10 26.57 13.38
N PHE A 419 -5.98 25.91 13.68
CA PHE A 419 -5.38 25.91 15.02
C PHE A 419 -3.84 25.97 14.96
N LYS A 420 -3.21 26.41 16.06
CA LYS A 420 -1.75 26.57 16.15
C LYS A 420 -1.12 25.47 17.03
N HIS A 421 -0.16 24.74 16.48
CA HIS A 421 0.67 23.76 17.19
C HIS A 421 2.14 23.93 16.74
N GLY A 422 3.12 23.84 17.65
CA GLY A 422 4.54 24.02 17.32
C GLY A 422 4.88 25.33 16.59
N GLY A 423 4.12 26.40 16.83
CA GLY A 423 4.24 27.69 16.13
C GLY A 423 3.66 27.73 14.70
N LYS A 424 3.16 26.61 14.17
CA LYS A 424 2.62 26.47 12.81
C LYS A 424 1.10 26.40 12.82
N THR A 425 0.46 26.88 11.76
CA THR A 425 -0.99 26.78 11.56
C THR A 425 -1.33 25.47 10.85
N TYR A 426 -2.23 24.70 11.45
CA TYR A 426 -2.86 23.50 10.88
C TYR A 426 -4.33 23.81 10.59
N VAL A 427 -4.92 23.09 9.62
CA VAL A 427 -6.35 23.19 9.33
C VAL A 427 -6.92 21.77 9.31
N ALA A 428 -7.92 21.53 10.15
CA ALA A 428 -8.65 20.28 10.19
C ALA A 428 -10.09 20.47 9.69
N VAL A 429 -10.60 19.47 8.98
CA VAL A 429 -12.01 19.34 8.60
C VAL A 429 -12.52 18.00 9.10
N ASN A 430 -13.67 17.95 9.77
CA ASN A 430 -14.29 16.68 10.18
C ASN A 430 -15.76 16.63 9.76
N ASN A 431 -16.24 15.42 9.43
CA ASN A 431 -17.64 15.13 9.12
C ASN A 431 -18.34 14.63 10.39
N PRO A 432 -19.30 15.35 11.00
CA PRO A 432 -19.95 14.94 12.24
C PRO A 432 -20.75 13.63 12.14
N HIS A 433 -21.10 13.23 10.91
CA HIS A 433 -21.90 12.06 10.60
C HIS A 433 -21.10 11.04 9.78
N ALA A 434 -21.60 9.80 9.74
CA ALA A 434 -21.02 8.75 8.92
C ALA A 434 -21.26 9.02 7.43
N ILE A 435 -20.26 8.76 6.59
CA ILE A 435 -20.28 9.06 5.15
C ILE A 435 -19.91 7.84 4.30
N LYS A 436 -20.16 7.92 2.99
CA LYS A 436 -19.59 7.02 1.98
C LYS A 436 -18.37 7.65 1.32
N ILE A 437 -17.36 6.84 1.01
CA ILE A 437 -16.16 7.33 0.32
C ILE A 437 -16.49 7.92 -1.07
N SER A 438 -17.56 7.47 -1.71
CA SER A 438 -18.03 8.02 -2.99
C SER A 438 -18.60 9.44 -2.90
N GLU A 439 -19.00 9.92 -1.73
CA GLU A 439 -19.45 11.30 -1.49
C GLU A 439 -18.25 12.29 -1.52
N LEU A 440 -17.05 11.81 -1.17
CA LEU A 440 -15.80 12.56 -1.29
C LEU A 440 -15.14 12.36 -2.66
N ILE A 441 -15.01 11.09 -3.06
CA ILE A 441 -14.30 10.58 -4.24
C ILE A 441 -15.31 9.86 -5.13
N SER A 442 -16.01 10.59 -6.00
CA SER A 442 -17.02 10.04 -6.94
C SER A 442 -16.53 8.82 -7.73
N ALA A 443 -15.22 8.77 -8.01
CA ALA A 443 -14.54 7.68 -8.70
C ALA A 443 -14.52 6.34 -7.94
N ALA A 444 -14.70 6.35 -6.62
CA ALA A 444 -14.77 5.15 -5.80
C ALA A 444 -16.14 4.46 -5.86
N LYS A 445 -17.18 5.10 -6.43
CA LYS A 445 -18.54 4.56 -6.48
C LYS A 445 -18.57 3.18 -7.13
N GLY A 446 -19.10 2.18 -6.42
CA GLY A 446 -19.15 0.78 -6.87
C GLY A 446 -17.83 0.00 -6.77
N THR A 447 -16.74 0.59 -6.27
CA THR A 447 -15.53 -0.17 -5.87
C THR A 447 -15.75 -0.91 -4.55
N PRO A 448 -14.92 -1.91 -4.19
CA PRO A 448 -15.00 -2.57 -2.88
C PRO A 448 -14.92 -1.62 -1.66
N LEU A 449 -14.30 -0.45 -1.83
CA LEU A 449 -14.15 0.56 -0.78
C LEU A 449 -15.45 1.31 -0.47
N ASP A 450 -16.36 1.42 -1.45
CA ASP A 450 -17.66 2.09 -1.34
C ASP A 450 -18.72 1.25 -0.60
N ALA A 451 -18.45 -0.04 -0.43
CA ALA A 451 -19.27 -0.89 0.42
C ALA A 451 -19.06 -0.57 1.92
N GLY A 452 -17.88 -0.08 2.32
CA GLY A 452 -17.60 0.36 3.69
C GLY A 452 -18.33 1.66 4.07
N THR A 453 -18.43 1.95 5.37
CA THR A 453 -19.02 3.20 5.88
C THR A 453 -18.01 3.91 6.78
N PHE A 454 -17.89 5.23 6.64
CA PHE A 454 -16.73 5.98 7.12
C PHE A 454 -17.15 6.88 8.30
N GLN A 455 -16.67 6.57 9.50
CA GLN A 455 -17.00 7.23 10.76
C GLN A 455 -15.81 7.98 11.36
N HIS A 456 -16.10 8.96 12.23
CA HIS A 456 -15.10 9.78 12.94
C HIS A 456 -14.02 10.38 12.01
N MET A 457 -14.40 10.71 10.77
CA MET A 457 -13.45 11.20 9.77
C MET A 457 -12.93 12.59 10.15
N SER A 458 -11.63 12.78 10.02
CA SER A 458 -10.89 14.04 10.18
C SER A 458 -9.78 14.13 9.15
N TYR A 459 -9.75 15.22 8.38
CA TYR A 459 -8.71 15.52 7.40
C TYR A 459 -7.89 16.69 7.92
N ILE A 460 -6.64 16.44 8.30
CA ILE A 460 -5.75 17.44 8.90
C ILE A 460 -4.70 17.83 7.87
N TRP A 461 -4.83 19.04 7.33
CA TRP A 461 -3.82 19.67 6.50
C TRP A 461 -2.70 20.22 7.37
N ALA A 462 -1.47 19.81 7.05
CA ALA A 462 -0.24 20.28 7.67
C ALA A 462 0.60 21.06 6.64
N PRO A 463 1.17 22.22 7.02
CA PRO A 463 2.00 23.03 6.12
C PRO A 463 3.32 22.35 5.77
N ASN A 464 4.07 22.94 4.81
CA ASN A 464 5.44 22.51 4.51
C ASN A 464 6.33 22.60 5.76
N GLY A 465 7.11 21.55 6.02
CA GLY A 465 7.85 21.38 7.27
C GLY A 465 6.98 21.19 8.53
N GLY A 466 5.65 21.07 8.39
CA GLY A 466 4.68 20.89 9.48
C GLY A 466 4.49 19.45 9.96
N ALA A 467 5.50 18.59 9.80
CA ALA A 467 5.44 17.25 10.40
C ALA A 467 5.39 17.36 11.94
N ALA A 468 4.43 16.68 12.57
CA ALA A 468 4.23 16.68 14.02
C ALA A 468 3.42 15.45 14.47
N ASP A 469 3.55 15.04 15.73
CA ASP A 469 2.65 14.08 16.37
C ASP A 469 1.84 14.81 17.44
N ILE A 470 0.59 15.14 17.11
CA ILE A 470 -0.22 16.07 17.89
C ILE A 470 -1.06 15.29 18.91
N SER A 471 -0.89 15.59 20.19
CA SER A 471 -1.67 14.96 21.27
C SER A 471 -3.16 15.31 21.19
N ILE A 472 -4.03 14.41 21.63
CA ILE A 472 -5.50 14.62 21.61
C ILE A 472 -5.92 15.88 22.40
N SER A 473 -5.16 16.26 23.44
CA SER A 473 -5.32 17.49 24.22
C SER A 473 -5.07 18.78 23.43
N ASP A 474 -4.28 18.70 22.37
CA ASP A 474 -3.75 19.85 21.63
C ASP A 474 -4.57 20.11 20.34
N LEU A 475 -5.48 19.18 20.02
CA LEU A 475 -6.43 19.28 18.92
C LEU A 475 -7.67 20.10 19.34
N PRO A 476 -8.35 20.77 18.39
CA PRO A 476 -9.69 21.34 18.63
C PRO A 476 -10.65 20.25 19.09
N VAL A 477 -11.60 20.58 19.98
CA VAL A 477 -12.43 19.60 20.73
C VAL A 477 -13.09 18.56 19.82
N ASP A 478 -13.77 18.99 18.75
CA ASP A 478 -14.44 18.07 17.81
C ASP A 478 -13.43 17.19 17.05
N ILE A 479 -12.26 17.72 16.69
CA ILE A 479 -11.19 16.95 16.02
C ILE A 479 -10.57 15.93 16.98
N GLY A 480 -10.29 16.32 18.22
CA GLY A 480 -9.82 15.41 19.27
C GLY A 480 -10.85 14.33 19.61
N PHE A 481 -12.15 14.66 19.57
CA PHE A 481 -13.23 13.68 19.72
C PHE A 481 -13.24 12.65 18.59
N HIS A 482 -12.85 13.01 17.37
CA HIS A 482 -12.78 12.08 16.24
C HIS A 482 -11.52 11.22 16.30
N VAL A 483 -10.33 11.84 16.44
CA VAL A 483 -9.02 11.15 16.43
C VAL A 483 -8.95 10.07 17.52
N LYS A 484 -9.47 10.32 18.73
CA LYS A 484 -9.39 9.37 19.86
C LYS A 484 -10.04 7.99 19.63
N TYR A 485 -10.99 7.87 18.68
CA TYR A 485 -11.60 6.58 18.32
C TYR A 485 -10.77 5.76 17.34
N VAL A 486 -9.70 6.35 16.79
CA VAL A 486 -8.87 5.80 15.70
C VAL A 486 -7.42 5.62 16.15
N ALA A 487 -6.86 6.61 16.83
CA ALA A 487 -5.46 6.72 17.19
C ALA A 487 -5.27 7.39 18.55
N ARG A 488 -4.07 7.23 19.14
CA ARG A 488 -3.69 7.88 20.42
C ARG A 488 -3.25 9.35 20.24
N SER A 489 -2.91 9.74 19.02
CA SER A 489 -2.40 11.05 18.61
C SER A 489 -2.59 11.22 17.11
N ALA A 490 -2.43 12.44 16.61
CA ALA A 490 -2.48 12.75 15.18
C ALA A 490 -1.05 12.95 14.63
N ASN A 491 -0.43 11.86 14.18
CA ASN A 491 0.85 11.87 13.48
C ASN A 491 0.64 12.38 12.04
N VAL A 492 0.89 13.68 11.84
CA VAL A 492 0.64 14.39 10.58
C VAL A 492 1.94 14.68 9.84
N LYS A 493 1.90 14.53 8.51
CA LYS A 493 2.99 14.85 7.58
C LYS A 493 2.53 15.98 6.64
N PRO A 494 3.44 16.77 6.04
CA PRO A 494 3.06 17.87 5.14
C PRO A 494 2.08 17.45 4.03
N GLY A 495 1.08 18.28 3.76
CA GLY A 495 -0.07 17.97 2.90
C GLY A 495 -1.32 17.59 3.71
N LEU A 496 -2.33 17.02 3.03
CA LEU A 496 -3.58 16.59 3.66
C LEU A 496 -3.45 15.14 4.18
N ASN A 497 -3.57 14.98 5.50
CA ASN A 497 -3.61 13.69 6.17
C ASN A 497 -5.06 13.31 6.44
N VAL A 498 -5.40 12.02 6.41
CA VAL A 498 -6.70 11.50 6.83
C VAL A 498 -6.55 10.62 8.07
N ILE A 499 -7.43 10.82 9.04
CA ILE A 499 -7.62 9.99 10.24
C ILE A 499 -9.11 9.68 10.34
N GLY A 500 -9.49 8.41 10.48
CA GLY A 500 -10.90 8.01 10.53
C GLY A 500 -11.10 6.51 10.75
N ARG A 501 -12.33 6.03 10.68
CA ARG A 501 -12.68 4.62 10.88
C ARG A 501 -13.51 4.13 9.70
N MET A 502 -13.09 3.04 9.08
CA MET A 502 -13.91 2.29 8.12
C MET A 502 -14.65 1.18 8.86
N ASP A 503 -15.96 1.30 8.97
CA ASP A 503 -16.83 0.18 9.32
C ASP A 503 -16.97 -0.78 8.14
N ILE A 504 -16.99 -2.07 8.48
CA ILE A 504 -16.99 -3.19 7.56
C ILE A 504 -18.22 -4.02 7.83
N ASP A 505 -19.19 -3.98 6.93
CA ASP A 505 -20.20 -5.02 6.82
C ASP A 505 -19.52 -6.32 6.40
N ASN A 506 -19.72 -7.40 7.17
CA ASN A 506 -19.18 -8.73 6.86
C ASN A 506 -19.71 -9.29 5.51
N ASN A 507 -20.87 -8.83 5.04
CA ASN A 507 -21.43 -9.19 3.74
C ASN A 507 -20.90 -8.34 2.57
N SER A 508 -20.17 -7.26 2.83
CA SER A 508 -19.55 -6.43 1.78
C SER A 508 -18.45 -7.18 1.02
N SER A 509 -18.04 -6.64 -0.14
CA SER A 509 -16.91 -7.16 -0.92
C SER A 509 -15.62 -7.22 -0.08
N ILE A 510 -15.36 -6.18 0.71
CA ILE A 510 -14.16 -6.07 1.54
C ILE A 510 -14.25 -6.90 2.82
N GLY A 511 -15.43 -7.00 3.44
CA GLY A 511 -15.70 -7.92 4.55
C GLY A 511 -15.52 -9.38 4.14
N LYS A 512 -16.04 -9.78 2.98
CA LYS A 512 -15.84 -11.12 2.40
C LYS A 512 -14.38 -11.41 2.05
N MET A 513 -13.57 -10.39 1.73
CA MET A 513 -12.12 -10.54 1.53
C MET A 513 -11.38 -10.72 2.87
N LEU A 514 -11.66 -9.86 3.85
CA LEU A 514 -11.04 -9.88 5.17
C LEU A 514 -11.37 -11.17 5.95
N ASN A 515 -12.61 -11.66 5.84
CA ASN A 515 -13.02 -12.93 6.42
C ASN A 515 -12.24 -14.14 5.84
N LYS A 516 -11.83 -14.12 4.56
CA LYS A 516 -10.99 -15.19 3.96
C LYS A 516 -9.56 -15.25 4.51
N VAL A 517 -9.07 -14.16 5.10
CA VAL A 517 -7.72 -14.08 5.70
C VAL A 517 -7.76 -14.10 7.24
N GLY A 518 -8.90 -14.47 7.83
CA GLY A 518 -9.10 -14.60 9.28
C GLY A 518 -9.39 -13.30 10.03
N ILE A 519 -9.71 -12.20 9.32
CA ILE A 519 -10.01 -10.90 9.94
C ILE A 519 -11.52 -10.73 10.08
N HIS A 520 -12.01 -11.00 11.29
CA HIS A 520 -13.42 -10.85 11.68
C HIS A 520 -13.68 -9.52 12.40
N LYS A 521 -13.02 -8.43 11.96
CA LYS A 521 -13.19 -7.09 12.55
C LYS A 521 -14.29 -6.31 11.82
N ASN A 522 -15.31 -5.88 12.58
CA ASN A 522 -16.37 -4.99 12.11
C ASN A 522 -15.88 -3.57 11.74
N TRP A 523 -14.62 -3.21 12.03
CA TRP A 523 -14.02 -1.94 11.61
C TRP A 523 -12.49 -1.99 11.53
N LEU A 524 -11.91 -1.09 10.74
CA LEU A 524 -10.47 -0.84 10.65
C LEU A 524 -10.14 0.66 10.75
N PRO A 525 -8.99 1.04 11.36
CA PRO A 525 -8.54 2.42 11.41
C PRO A 525 -8.03 2.87 10.03
N LEU A 526 -8.39 4.09 9.64
CA LEU A 526 -7.88 4.77 8.45
C LEU A 526 -6.87 5.82 8.91
N VAL A 527 -5.60 5.65 8.54
CA VAL A 527 -4.56 6.67 8.67
C VAL A 527 -3.78 6.71 7.36
N GLY A 528 -3.60 7.88 6.76
CA GLY A 528 -2.92 8.00 5.47
C GLY A 528 -2.88 9.43 4.93
N LYS A 529 -2.59 9.56 3.64
CA LYS A 529 -2.65 10.83 2.91
C LYS A 529 -3.72 10.81 1.82
N LEU A 530 -4.19 12.00 1.46
CA LEU A 530 -5.06 12.28 0.32
C LEU A 530 -4.57 13.56 -0.38
N SER A 531 -4.95 13.77 -1.64
CA SER A 531 -4.70 15.07 -2.30
C SER A 531 -5.53 16.16 -1.62
N PRO A 532 -4.95 17.34 -1.34
CA PRO A 532 -5.73 18.53 -0.97
C PRO A 532 -6.84 18.86 -1.99
N LYS A 533 -6.69 18.46 -3.27
CA LYS A 533 -7.69 18.64 -4.32
C LYS A 533 -8.99 17.85 -4.10
N LEU A 534 -9.04 16.94 -3.11
CA LEU A 534 -10.24 16.20 -2.70
C LEU A 534 -11.49 17.10 -2.56
N PHE A 535 -11.31 18.33 -2.07
CA PHE A 535 -12.40 19.26 -1.80
C PHE A 535 -12.74 20.19 -2.97
N GLN A 536 -11.98 20.16 -4.08
CA GLN A 536 -12.26 21.03 -5.23
C GLN A 536 -13.65 20.75 -5.84
N LYS A 537 -14.32 21.83 -6.26
CA LYS A 537 -15.57 21.75 -7.03
C LYS A 537 -15.25 21.35 -8.47
N GLY A 538 -15.99 20.39 -9.00
CA GLY A 538 -15.80 19.82 -10.33
C GLY A 538 -15.75 18.30 -10.32
N ASN A 539 -15.91 17.68 -11.49
CA ASN A 539 -15.88 16.22 -11.67
C ASN A 539 -15.15 15.86 -12.99
N THR A 540 -14.06 16.58 -13.31
CA THR A 540 -13.29 16.36 -14.53
C THR A 540 -12.41 15.11 -14.42
N ALA A 541 -12.08 14.48 -15.56
CA ALA A 541 -11.21 13.31 -15.59
C ALA A 541 -9.81 13.59 -15.00
N GLN A 542 -9.26 14.79 -15.25
CA GLN A 542 -7.99 15.23 -14.66
C GLN A 542 -8.07 15.28 -13.12
N LEU A 543 -9.09 15.93 -12.55
CA LEU A 543 -9.27 16.01 -11.09
C LEU A 543 -9.45 14.62 -10.46
N LYS A 544 -10.24 13.74 -11.11
CA LYS A 544 -10.37 12.33 -10.71
C LYS A 544 -9.00 11.63 -10.68
N ASN A 545 -8.19 11.81 -11.71
CA ASN A 545 -6.88 11.15 -11.82
C ASN A 545 -5.90 11.69 -10.76
N GLU A 546 -5.85 12.99 -10.51
CA GLU A 546 -4.99 13.58 -9.48
C GLU A 546 -5.38 13.15 -8.06
N ILE A 547 -6.68 13.00 -7.78
CA ILE A 547 -7.15 12.48 -6.49
C ILE A 547 -6.74 11.00 -6.34
N LEU A 548 -6.91 10.17 -7.37
CA LEU A 548 -6.52 8.75 -7.32
C LEU A 548 -5.00 8.58 -7.22
N ASN A 549 -4.21 9.30 -8.02
CA ASN A 549 -2.73 9.26 -7.97
C ASN A 549 -2.14 9.66 -6.59
N SER A 550 -2.93 10.31 -5.74
CA SER A 550 -2.55 10.68 -4.37
C SER A 550 -2.98 9.70 -3.28
N LEU A 551 -3.77 8.68 -3.65
CA LEU A 551 -4.31 7.70 -2.73
C LEU A 551 -3.23 6.66 -2.39
N ASP A 552 -2.69 6.74 -1.17
CA ASP A 552 -1.89 5.70 -0.53
C ASP A 552 -2.32 5.63 0.95
N ILE A 553 -3.31 4.79 1.24
CA ILE A 553 -3.77 4.49 2.60
C ILE A 553 -3.31 3.09 2.94
N LYS A 554 -2.59 2.94 4.07
CA LYS A 554 -2.07 1.67 4.55
C LYS A 554 -2.67 1.37 5.92
N ILE A 555 -3.44 0.30 6.00
CA ILE A 555 -4.28 -0.03 7.15
C ILE A 555 -3.67 -1.26 7.84
N PRO A 556 -3.02 -1.12 9.02
CA PRO A 556 -2.46 -2.26 9.74
C PRO A 556 -3.52 -3.29 10.09
N LEU A 557 -3.28 -4.54 9.70
CA LEU A 557 -4.20 -5.65 9.91
C LEU A 557 -3.84 -6.44 11.19
N PRO A 558 -4.81 -7.12 11.82
CA PRO A 558 -4.52 -8.20 12.75
C PRO A 558 -3.68 -9.30 12.10
N LYS A 559 -3.10 -10.18 12.93
CA LYS A 559 -2.39 -11.39 12.46
C LYS A 559 -3.28 -12.19 11.51
N LEU A 560 -2.83 -12.38 10.27
CA LEU A 560 -3.57 -13.16 9.26
C LEU A 560 -3.62 -14.64 9.65
N ASN A 561 -4.73 -15.30 9.34
CA ASN A 561 -4.89 -16.74 9.43
C ASN A 561 -5.21 -17.31 8.04
N LEU A 562 -4.17 -17.76 7.34
CA LEU A 562 -4.26 -18.40 6.03
C LEU A 562 -4.02 -19.92 6.21
N PRO A 563 -5.05 -20.77 6.05
CA PRO A 563 -4.94 -22.21 6.30
C PRO A 563 -3.82 -22.87 5.48
N GLY A 564 -2.82 -23.43 6.16
CA GLY A 564 -1.69 -24.14 5.56
C GLY A 564 -0.45 -23.27 5.26
N VAL A 565 -0.57 -21.94 5.15
CA VAL A 565 0.59 -21.05 4.93
C VAL A 565 1.60 -21.15 6.08
N SER A 566 1.11 -21.32 7.31
CA SER A 566 1.92 -21.50 8.52
C SER A 566 2.82 -22.73 8.53
N LYS A 567 2.67 -23.67 7.58
CA LYS A 567 3.62 -24.78 7.38
C LYS A 567 4.91 -24.35 6.67
N VAL A 568 4.89 -23.21 5.98
CA VAL A 568 5.94 -22.75 5.03
C VAL A 568 6.49 -21.38 5.40
N ALA A 569 5.60 -20.45 5.76
CA ALA A 569 5.94 -19.05 6.04
C ALA A 569 5.19 -18.51 7.28
N THR A 570 5.86 -17.62 8.01
CA THR A 570 5.31 -16.89 9.16
C THR A 570 5.10 -15.43 8.78
N ILE A 571 3.84 -15.02 8.60
CA ILE A 571 3.49 -13.62 8.36
C ILE A 571 3.74 -12.82 9.65
N LYS A 572 4.68 -11.87 9.59
CA LYS A 572 5.08 -10.97 10.68
C LYS A 572 4.11 -9.79 10.80
N SER A 573 3.86 -9.14 9.67
CA SER A 573 3.03 -7.95 9.57
C SER A 573 2.19 -8.02 8.31
N ALA A 574 1.03 -7.38 8.32
CA ALA A 574 0.16 -7.25 7.16
C ALA A 574 -0.56 -5.90 7.19
N MET A 575 -0.77 -5.33 6.02
CA MET A 575 -1.49 -4.08 5.79
C MET A 575 -2.44 -4.27 4.61
N LEU A 576 -3.67 -3.81 4.77
CA LEU A 576 -4.57 -3.56 3.65
C LEU A 576 -4.14 -2.24 3.01
N THR A 577 -3.67 -2.29 1.77
CA THR A 577 -3.23 -1.11 1.02
C THR A 577 -4.30 -0.69 0.01
N LEU A 578 -4.71 0.57 0.09
CA LEU A 578 -5.65 1.20 -0.83
C LEU A 578 -4.84 2.20 -1.67
N LYS A 579 -4.70 1.94 -2.96
CA LYS A 579 -3.91 2.77 -3.88
C LYS A 579 -4.69 3.18 -5.11
N GLY A 580 -4.40 4.34 -5.68
CA GLY A 580 -4.83 4.66 -7.03
C GLY A 580 -4.02 3.89 -8.07
N ALA A 581 -4.70 3.35 -9.08
CA ALA A 581 -4.07 2.62 -10.19
C ALA A 581 -4.68 3.02 -11.54
N ALA A 582 -3.95 2.80 -12.62
CA ALA A 582 -4.41 3.02 -13.99
C ALA A 582 -4.54 1.67 -14.71
N LYS A 583 -5.75 1.09 -14.70
CA LYS A 583 -6.04 -0.19 -15.36
C LYS A 583 -6.76 0.06 -16.69
N ASN A 584 -6.16 -0.39 -17.79
CA ASN A 584 -6.68 -0.26 -19.16
C ASN A 584 -7.09 1.19 -19.52
N GLY A 585 -6.22 2.16 -19.18
CA GLY A 585 -6.47 3.60 -19.42
C GLY A 585 -7.54 4.23 -18.53
N LYS A 586 -8.13 3.49 -17.58
CA LYS A 586 -9.14 3.97 -16.63
C LYS A 586 -8.58 3.94 -15.21
N SER A 587 -8.74 5.05 -14.50
CA SER A 587 -8.27 5.19 -13.13
C SER A 587 -9.19 4.47 -12.13
N SER A 588 -8.63 3.48 -11.44
CA SER A 588 -9.26 2.60 -10.45
C SER A 588 -8.69 2.83 -9.05
N VAL A 589 -9.33 2.19 -8.05
CA VAL A 589 -8.72 1.97 -6.73
C VAL A 589 -8.37 0.49 -6.65
N ASP A 590 -7.10 0.21 -6.40
CA ASP A 590 -6.58 -1.13 -6.12
C ASP A 590 -6.55 -1.36 -4.60
N VAL A 591 -6.83 -2.60 -4.20
CA VAL A 591 -7.22 -2.99 -2.84
C VAL A 591 -6.55 -4.33 -2.52
N ASP A 592 -5.31 -4.25 -2.07
CA ASP A 592 -4.42 -5.40 -1.93
C ASP A 592 -4.03 -5.62 -0.46
N ILE A 593 -3.57 -6.82 -0.12
CA ILE A 593 -3.00 -7.15 1.19
C ILE A 593 -1.51 -7.38 1.02
N ALA A 594 -0.69 -6.53 1.64
CA ALA A 594 0.77 -6.58 1.56
C ALA A 594 1.41 -6.59 2.95
N GLY A 595 2.65 -7.03 3.10
CA GLY A 595 3.32 -7.04 4.41
C GLY A 595 4.67 -7.74 4.43
N GLU A 596 5.11 -8.15 5.61
CA GLU A 596 6.36 -8.91 5.80
C GLU A 596 6.03 -10.37 6.18
N LEU A 597 6.74 -11.31 5.55
CA LEU A 597 6.72 -12.72 5.96
C LEU A 597 8.14 -13.30 6.08
N ASP A 598 8.29 -14.27 6.96
CA ASP A 598 9.50 -15.07 7.13
C ASP A 598 9.29 -16.45 6.49
N VAL A 599 10.10 -16.80 5.49
CA VAL A 599 10.13 -18.17 4.93
C VAL A 599 11.28 -18.94 5.57
N LYS A 600 11.07 -20.22 5.90
CA LYS A 600 12.13 -21.11 6.37
C LYS A 600 12.69 -21.97 5.23
N MET A 601 13.97 -21.80 4.90
CA MET A 601 14.68 -22.51 3.83
C MET A 601 16.00 -23.09 4.35
N ALA A 602 16.32 -24.35 4.04
CA ALA A 602 17.62 -24.96 4.37
C ALA A 602 18.09 -24.70 5.83
N GLY A 603 17.14 -24.77 6.78
CA GLY A 603 17.36 -24.49 8.21
C GLY A 603 17.39 -23.01 8.61
N LYS A 604 17.56 -22.07 7.68
CA LYS A 604 17.61 -20.62 7.88
C LYS A 604 16.24 -19.98 7.71
N THR A 605 16.07 -18.76 8.23
CA THR A 605 14.84 -17.96 8.09
C THR A 605 15.15 -16.66 7.35
N THR A 606 14.45 -16.40 6.26
CA THR A 606 14.66 -15.23 5.38
C THR A 606 13.39 -14.38 5.33
N PRO A 607 13.46 -13.06 5.60
CA PRO A 607 12.32 -12.15 5.48
C PRO A 607 12.13 -11.69 4.03
N PHE A 608 10.88 -11.65 3.59
CA PHE A 608 10.44 -11.12 2.30
C PHE A 608 9.31 -10.11 2.50
N ASP A 609 9.26 -9.11 1.62
CA ASP A 609 8.10 -8.23 1.48
C ASP A 609 7.14 -8.89 0.50
N PHE A 610 5.88 -9.12 0.90
CA PHE A 610 4.89 -9.88 0.13
C PHE A 610 3.66 -9.07 -0.27
N ASP A 611 3.06 -9.46 -1.39
CA ASP A 611 1.71 -9.10 -1.83
C ASP A 611 0.85 -10.38 -1.91
N LEU A 612 -0.43 -10.29 -1.52
CA LEU A 612 -1.41 -11.37 -1.54
C LEU A 612 -2.61 -11.00 -2.44
N ASN A 613 -2.73 -11.73 -3.56
CA ASN A 613 -3.92 -11.72 -4.42
C ASN A 613 -4.89 -12.85 -4.02
N ILE A 614 -6.20 -12.61 -4.12
CA ILE A 614 -7.26 -13.55 -3.72
C ILE A 614 -8.36 -13.63 -4.79
N GLU A 615 -8.24 -14.59 -5.71
CA GLU A 615 -9.26 -14.85 -6.73
C GLU A 615 -10.46 -15.65 -6.16
N LYS A 616 -11.66 -15.33 -6.66
CA LYS A 616 -12.87 -16.12 -6.42
C LYS A 616 -13.18 -16.98 -7.65
N ARG A 617 -13.03 -18.31 -7.52
CA ARG A 617 -13.43 -19.29 -8.54
C ARG A 617 -14.82 -19.84 -8.17
N GLN A 618 -15.76 -19.91 -9.13
CA GLN A 618 -17.09 -20.46 -8.86
C GLN A 618 -17.01 -21.96 -8.54
N GLY A 619 -17.82 -22.41 -7.59
CA GLY A 619 -17.91 -23.83 -7.18
C GLY A 619 -16.64 -24.45 -6.60
N LYS A 620 -15.59 -23.67 -6.31
CA LYS A 620 -14.27 -24.15 -5.88
C LYS A 620 -13.72 -23.31 -4.73
N PRO A 621 -12.72 -23.82 -3.97
CA PRO A 621 -11.99 -23.01 -2.99
C PRO A 621 -11.45 -21.71 -3.60
N SER A 622 -11.27 -20.69 -2.75
CA SER A 622 -10.62 -19.45 -3.19
C SER A 622 -9.16 -19.72 -3.55
N TYR A 623 -8.70 -19.12 -4.63
CA TYR A 623 -7.30 -19.20 -5.05
C TYR A 623 -6.56 -18.02 -4.43
N PHE A 624 -5.60 -18.32 -3.55
CA PHE A 624 -4.70 -17.37 -2.94
C PHE A 624 -3.36 -17.46 -3.68
N ASN A 625 -2.78 -16.32 -4.01
CA ASN A 625 -1.45 -16.23 -4.61
C ASN A 625 -0.63 -15.19 -3.83
N ILE A 626 0.36 -15.67 -3.08
CA ILE A 626 1.35 -14.86 -2.39
C ILE A 626 2.57 -14.77 -3.30
N THR A 627 3.02 -13.56 -3.58
CA THR A 627 4.29 -13.27 -4.27
C THR A 627 5.11 -12.34 -3.39
N ALA A 628 6.39 -12.64 -3.20
CA ALA A 628 7.25 -11.90 -2.29
C ALA A 628 8.68 -11.76 -2.82
N GLU A 629 9.29 -10.59 -2.61
CA GLU A 629 10.67 -10.31 -3.01
C GLU A 629 11.54 -10.09 -1.76
N GLU A 630 12.80 -10.50 -1.84
CA GLU A 630 13.77 -10.35 -0.76
C GLU A 630 14.05 -8.88 -0.45
N GLN A 631 14.07 -8.53 0.84
CA GLN A 631 14.45 -7.19 1.29
C GLN A 631 15.89 -6.87 0.85
N LYS A 632 16.03 -5.90 -0.06
CA LYS A 632 17.26 -5.58 -0.83
C LYS A 632 18.57 -5.65 -0.03
N GLY A 633 19.56 -6.30 -0.64
CA GLY A 633 20.94 -6.36 -0.14
C GLY A 633 21.23 -7.55 0.79
N ARG A 634 20.26 -8.43 1.01
CA ARG A 634 20.47 -9.74 1.64
C ARG A 634 20.92 -10.78 0.60
N THR A 635 21.42 -11.91 1.09
CA THR A 635 21.80 -13.08 0.30
C THR A 635 21.59 -14.35 1.13
N LEU A 636 21.23 -15.46 0.51
CA LEU A 636 21.08 -16.76 1.17
C LEU A 636 22.13 -17.75 0.66
N SER A 637 23.03 -18.22 1.54
CA SER A 637 23.89 -19.37 1.21
C SER A 637 23.20 -20.70 1.55
N VAL A 638 23.19 -21.65 0.62
CA VAL A 638 22.80 -23.04 0.84
C VAL A 638 23.92 -23.97 0.37
N ASP A 639 24.33 -24.86 1.26
CA ASP A 639 25.39 -25.82 1.02
C ASP A 639 24.78 -27.09 0.39
N MET A 640 25.09 -27.32 -0.89
CA MET A 640 24.68 -28.50 -1.68
C MET A 640 25.94 -29.29 -2.07
N PHE A 641 26.04 -29.81 -3.30
CA PHE A 641 27.33 -30.28 -3.85
C PHE A 641 28.36 -29.13 -4.03
N HIS A 642 27.86 -27.89 -4.08
CA HIS A 642 28.62 -26.66 -4.03
C HIS A 642 27.88 -25.68 -3.09
N LYS A 643 28.60 -24.68 -2.55
CA LYS A 643 28.01 -23.65 -1.70
C LYS A 643 27.44 -22.52 -2.56
N PHE A 644 26.18 -22.65 -2.95
CA PHE A 644 25.50 -21.60 -3.68
C PHE A 644 25.14 -20.45 -2.75
N THR A 645 25.36 -19.21 -3.20
CA THR A 645 24.91 -18.00 -2.50
C THR A 645 24.00 -17.22 -3.43
N PHE A 646 22.73 -17.14 -3.06
CA PHE A 646 21.67 -16.57 -3.87
C PHE A 646 21.55 -15.07 -3.66
N SER A 647 21.16 -14.38 -4.72
CA SER A 647 20.77 -12.98 -4.77
C SER A 647 19.47 -12.84 -5.58
N ASN A 648 18.82 -11.67 -5.51
CA ASN A 648 17.53 -11.41 -6.17
C ASN A 648 16.44 -12.43 -5.81
N ILE A 649 16.42 -12.91 -4.56
CA ILE A 649 15.59 -14.07 -4.19
C ILE A 649 14.11 -13.70 -4.24
N LYS A 650 13.30 -14.53 -4.89
CA LYS A 650 11.84 -14.39 -4.97
C LYS A 650 11.15 -15.63 -4.44
N PHE A 651 10.13 -15.44 -3.61
CA PHE A 651 9.25 -16.49 -3.08
C PHE A 651 7.86 -16.34 -3.71
N ALA A 652 7.24 -17.46 -4.09
CA ALA A 652 5.84 -17.48 -4.49
C ALA A 652 5.14 -18.73 -3.93
N MET A 653 3.88 -18.57 -3.52
CA MET A 653 3.09 -19.63 -2.89
C MET A 653 1.61 -19.50 -3.25
N ASN A 654 1.03 -20.58 -3.75
CA ASN A 654 -0.38 -20.63 -4.16
C ASN A 654 -1.03 -21.98 -3.81
N ASN A 655 -2.36 -21.99 -3.68
CA ASN A 655 -3.13 -23.18 -3.26
C ASN A 655 -3.82 -23.92 -4.42
N SER A 656 -3.16 -24.05 -5.58
CA SER A 656 -3.75 -24.71 -6.75
C SER A 656 -4.24 -26.13 -6.44
N LEU A 657 -5.41 -26.49 -6.96
CA LEU A 657 -6.09 -27.77 -6.72
C LEU A 657 -6.29 -28.16 -5.24
N GLY A 658 -6.23 -27.20 -4.30
CA GLY A 658 -6.41 -27.44 -2.86
C GLY A 658 -5.19 -27.95 -2.11
N LYS A 659 -4.02 -28.01 -2.78
CA LYS A 659 -2.71 -28.24 -2.17
C LYS A 659 -1.89 -26.97 -2.22
N TRP A 660 -1.02 -26.75 -1.24
CA TRP A 660 -0.04 -25.67 -1.35
C TRP A 660 1.14 -26.08 -2.25
N LEU A 661 1.38 -25.26 -3.26
CA LEU A 661 2.60 -25.22 -4.07
C LEU A 661 3.37 -23.97 -3.68
N TRP A 662 4.64 -24.11 -3.33
CA TRP A 662 5.56 -22.99 -3.19
C TRP A 662 6.81 -23.21 -4.02
N TYR A 663 7.38 -22.11 -4.51
CA TYR A 663 8.64 -22.10 -5.22
C TYR A 663 9.46 -20.87 -4.86
N ILE A 664 10.79 -21.02 -4.88
CA ILE A 664 11.75 -19.97 -4.52
C ILE A 664 12.85 -19.96 -5.56
N THR A 665 13.06 -18.82 -6.20
CA THR A 665 14.08 -18.62 -7.25
C THR A 665 15.13 -17.63 -6.78
N GLY A 666 16.38 -17.77 -7.25
CA GLY A 666 17.44 -16.81 -6.99
C GLY A 666 18.65 -17.00 -7.91
N ASP A 667 19.32 -15.90 -8.22
CA ASP A 667 20.52 -15.86 -9.05
C ASP A 667 21.76 -16.21 -8.21
N SER A 668 22.61 -17.09 -8.72
CA SER A 668 23.89 -17.46 -8.09
C SER A 668 25.01 -17.63 -9.12
N LYS A 669 26.16 -18.15 -8.68
CA LYS A 669 27.29 -18.48 -9.54
C LYS A 669 27.86 -19.85 -9.22
N LEU A 670 28.33 -20.55 -10.25
CA LEU A 670 29.18 -21.73 -10.16
C LEU A 670 30.45 -21.44 -10.97
N HIS A 671 31.63 -21.61 -10.37
CA HIS A 671 32.92 -21.31 -11.01
C HIS A 671 32.95 -19.94 -11.72
N ASN A 672 32.45 -18.90 -11.03
CA ASN A 672 32.21 -17.52 -11.51
C ASN A 672 31.22 -17.32 -12.67
N LYS A 673 30.71 -18.38 -13.32
CA LYS A 673 29.63 -18.29 -14.31
C LYS A 673 28.25 -18.21 -13.65
N PRO A 674 27.28 -17.50 -14.24
CA PRO A 674 25.94 -17.33 -13.67
C PRO A 674 25.12 -18.62 -13.76
N VAL A 675 24.34 -18.90 -12.72
CA VAL A 675 23.32 -19.96 -12.69
C VAL A 675 22.05 -19.44 -12.03
N SER A 676 20.88 -19.86 -12.53
CA SER A 676 19.59 -19.63 -11.85
C SER A 676 19.21 -20.89 -11.09
N ILE A 677 18.73 -20.74 -9.85
CA ILE A 677 18.38 -21.89 -9.00
C ILE A 677 16.96 -21.73 -8.46
N ALA A 678 16.17 -22.79 -8.58
CA ALA A 678 14.77 -22.85 -8.17
C ALA A 678 14.52 -24.03 -7.22
N PHE A 679 14.05 -23.74 -6.01
CA PHE A 679 13.55 -24.72 -5.05
C PHE A 679 12.03 -24.81 -5.18
N ASN A 680 11.52 -25.99 -5.52
CA ASN A 680 10.11 -26.24 -5.78
C ASN A 680 9.54 -27.31 -4.82
N HIS A 681 8.36 -27.07 -4.25
CA HIS A 681 7.68 -28.03 -3.38
C HIS A 681 6.15 -27.99 -3.52
N THR A 682 5.56 -29.15 -3.83
CA THR A 682 4.12 -29.38 -3.77
C THR A 682 3.78 -30.20 -2.52
N GLU A 683 2.73 -29.82 -1.80
CA GLU A 683 2.29 -30.52 -0.59
C GLU A 683 2.04 -32.02 -0.84
N GLY A 684 2.84 -32.87 -0.18
CA GLY A 684 2.82 -34.33 -0.35
C GLY A 684 3.70 -34.87 -1.48
N GLN A 685 4.62 -34.07 -2.04
CA GLN A 685 5.69 -34.50 -2.93
C GLN A 685 7.07 -34.24 -2.29
N ALA A 686 8.12 -34.85 -2.85
CA ALA A 686 9.49 -34.53 -2.50
C ALA A 686 9.88 -33.14 -3.05
N GLU A 687 10.79 -32.47 -2.36
CA GLU A 687 11.41 -31.23 -2.85
C GLU A 687 12.20 -31.48 -4.14
N LEU A 688 12.12 -30.53 -5.06
CA LEU A 688 12.87 -30.47 -6.32
C LEU A 688 13.77 -29.23 -6.27
N VAL A 689 15.07 -29.41 -6.51
CA VAL A 689 16.00 -28.31 -6.79
C VAL A 689 16.36 -28.35 -8.26
N GLU A 690 16.05 -27.28 -8.98
CA GLU A 690 16.43 -27.06 -10.38
C GLU A 690 17.56 -26.03 -10.45
N ILE A 691 18.59 -26.32 -11.25
CA ILE A 691 19.69 -25.41 -11.57
C ILE A 691 19.69 -25.18 -13.08
N SER A 692 19.16 -24.06 -13.53
CA SER A 692 19.16 -23.65 -14.95
C SER A 692 20.49 -22.97 -15.29
N THR A 693 21.10 -23.33 -16.41
CA THR A 693 22.42 -22.82 -16.81
C THR A 693 22.62 -22.79 -18.33
N LYS A 694 23.78 -22.29 -18.75
CA LYS A 694 24.36 -22.42 -20.10
C LYS A 694 25.85 -22.78 -20.06
N MET A 695 26.30 -23.30 -18.92
CA MET A 695 27.65 -23.83 -18.75
C MET A 695 27.80 -25.14 -19.52
N THR A 696 29.01 -25.41 -20.00
CA THR A 696 29.34 -26.74 -20.52
C THR A 696 29.57 -27.72 -19.36
N LEU A 697 29.49 -29.04 -19.62
CA LEU A 697 29.71 -30.04 -18.57
C LEU A 697 31.11 -29.89 -17.92
N ALA A 698 32.12 -29.57 -18.74
CA ALA A 698 33.48 -29.27 -18.30
C ALA A 698 33.52 -28.09 -17.30
N GLU A 699 32.82 -27.00 -17.61
CA GLU A 699 32.74 -25.82 -16.75
C GLU A 699 31.99 -26.06 -15.44
N ILE A 700 31.01 -26.97 -15.43
CA ILE A 700 30.29 -27.37 -14.20
C ILE A 700 31.20 -28.17 -13.26
N VAL A 701 32.06 -29.05 -13.79
CA VAL A 701 33.02 -29.81 -12.95
C VAL A 701 34.29 -29.02 -12.62
N GLY A 702 34.61 -27.98 -13.38
CA GLY A 702 35.75 -27.08 -13.13
C GLY A 702 37.06 -27.50 -13.80
N GLU A 703 37.04 -28.51 -14.68
CA GLU A 703 38.19 -28.95 -15.48
C GLU A 703 38.05 -28.46 -16.92
N ASN A 704 38.95 -27.59 -17.36
CA ASN A 704 39.02 -27.15 -18.75
C ASN A 704 39.78 -28.19 -19.58
N SER A 705 39.35 -28.45 -20.82
CA SER A 705 39.93 -29.45 -21.74
C SER A 705 39.52 -30.89 -21.44
N LEU A 706 38.28 -31.11 -20.97
CA LEU A 706 37.72 -32.45 -20.81
C LEU A 706 37.26 -32.97 -22.18
N PRO A 707 38.02 -33.86 -22.85
CA PRO A 707 37.89 -33.98 -24.30
C PRO A 707 36.51 -34.50 -24.72
N GLY A 708 35.88 -33.79 -25.66
CA GLY A 708 34.51 -34.05 -26.10
C GLY A 708 33.41 -33.56 -25.15
N LEU A 709 33.70 -33.32 -23.86
CA LEU A 709 32.73 -32.80 -22.87
C LEU A 709 32.72 -31.27 -22.80
N ASP A 710 33.79 -30.60 -23.23
CA ASP A 710 33.84 -29.15 -23.44
C ASP A 710 32.74 -28.66 -24.41
N ALA A 711 32.21 -29.55 -25.27
CA ALA A 711 31.16 -29.27 -26.25
C ALA A 711 29.73 -29.64 -25.81
N VAL A 712 29.53 -30.05 -24.55
CA VAL A 712 28.22 -30.47 -24.01
C VAL A 712 27.61 -29.32 -23.20
N GLU A 713 26.80 -28.48 -23.85
CA GLU A 713 25.98 -27.44 -23.20
C GLU A 713 24.97 -28.10 -22.26
N ILE A 714 24.89 -27.64 -21.00
CA ILE A 714 23.86 -28.06 -20.04
C ILE A 714 22.77 -26.99 -20.00
N ASP A 715 21.51 -27.40 -20.18
CA ASP A 715 20.33 -26.53 -20.09
C ASP A 715 19.85 -26.40 -18.64
N TRP A 716 19.69 -27.53 -17.94
CA TRP A 716 19.31 -27.56 -16.52
C TRP A 716 19.70 -28.87 -15.82
N VAL A 717 19.83 -28.81 -14.49
CA VAL A 717 20.08 -29.97 -13.61
C VAL A 717 19.02 -30.03 -12.50
N ASN A 718 18.24 -31.11 -12.46
CA ASN A 718 17.15 -31.29 -11.52
C ASN A 718 17.45 -32.40 -10.51
N PHE A 719 17.57 -32.02 -9.24
CA PHE A 719 17.81 -32.89 -8.09
C PHE A 719 16.49 -33.18 -7.36
N GLN A 720 16.18 -34.47 -7.19
CA GLN A 720 15.07 -34.97 -6.39
C GLN A 720 15.57 -36.12 -5.50
N LYS A 721 14.85 -36.44 -4.42
CA LYS A 721 15.26 -37.51 -3.50
C LYS A 721 15.34 -38.87 -4.21
N GLY A 722 16.56 -39.33 -4.50
CA GLY A 722 16.85 -40.61 -5.18
C GLY A 722 16.93 -40.53 -6.72
N LYS A 723 16.84 -39.34 -7.31
CA LYS A 723 16.84 -39.12 -8.77
C LYS A 723 17.54 -37.81 -9.13
N VAL A 724 18.48 -37.85 -10.06
CA VAL A 724 19.07 -36.66 -10.69
C VAL A 724 18.77 -36.70 -12.19
N GLN A 725 18.47 -35.55 -12.77
CA GLN A 725 18.17 -35.37 -14.18
C GLN A 725 19.05 -34.23 -14.73
N VAL A 726 19.59 -34.38 -15.92
CA VAL A 726 20.44 -33.37 -16.58
C VAL A 726 19.97 -33.21 -18.02
N ALA A 727 19.39 -32.07 -18.38
CA ALA A 727 19.13 -31.73 -19.77
C ALA A 727 20.38 -31.09 -20.39
N MET A 728 20.75 -31.55 -21.58
CA MET A 728 22.00 -31.20 -22.25
C MET A 728 21.88 -31.28 -23.77
N LYS A 729 22.89 -30.77 -24.47
CA LYS A 729 23.04 -30.93 -25.92
C LYS A 729 24.34 -31.63 -26.25
N VAL A 730 24.25 -32.84 -26.80
CA VAL A 730 25.42 -33.61 -27.25
C VAL A 730 25.57 -33.41 -28.77
N LYS A 731 26.64 -32.72 -29.21
CA LYS A 731 26.81 -32.28 -30.61
C LYS A 731 25.57 -31.57 -31.20
N GLY A 732 24.89 -30.77 -30.38
CA GLY A 732 23.65 -30.07 -30.76
C GLY A 732 22.40 -30.95 -30.91
N VAL A 733 22.45 -32.25 -30.57
CA VAL A 733 21.24 -33.08 -30.37
C VAL A 733 20.79 -32.89 -28.93
N ALA A 734 19.49 -32.66 -28.70
CA ALA A 734 18.95 -32.58 -27.34
C ALA A 734 18.93 -33.96 -26.66
N SER A 735 19.45 -34.01 -25.44
CA SER A 735 19.55 -35.25 -24.65
C SER A 735 19.24 -34.99 -23.17
N ILE A 736 18.76 -36.01 -22.46
CA ILE A 736 18.53 -35.97 -21.02
C ILE A 736 19.22 -37.18 -20.37
N VAL A 737 20.10 -36.93 -19.41
CA VAL A 737 20.71 -37.98 -18.57
C VAL A 737 19.93 -38.10 -17.26
N TYR A 738 19.41 -39.30 -17.00
CA TYR A 738 18.81 -39.69 -15.74
C TYR A 738 19.78 -40.54 -14.92
N MET A 739 20.02 -40.18 -13.67
CA MET A 739 20.64 -41.04 -12.66
C MET A 739 19.60 -41.42 -11.62
N PHE A 740 19.29 -42.70 -11.50
CA PHE A 740 18.16 -43.21 -10.71
C PHE A 740 18.47 -44.58 -10.12
N LYS A 741 17.76 -44.98 -9.06
CA LYS A 741 17.83 -46.32 -8.50
C LYS A 741 16.46 -47.01 -8.64
N PRO A 742 16.26 -47.88 -9.65
CA PRO A 742 14.98 -48.56 -9.82
C PRO A 742 14.73 -49.57 -8.69
N ALA A 743 13.45 -49.83 -8.40
CA ALA A 743 13.05 -50.80 -7.38
C ALA A 743 13.68 -52.19 -7.65
N GLY A 744 14.22 -52.80 -6.60
CA GLY A 744 14.95 -54.08 -6.67
C GLY A 744 16.45 -53.98 -6.96
N ALA A 745 16.94 -52.87 -7.55
CA ALA A 745 18.37 -52.71 -7.84
C ALA A 745 19.18 -52.41 -6.56
N THR A 746 20.43 -52.87 -6.50
CA THR A 746 21.34 -52.54 -5.39
C THR A 746 22.09 -51.23 -5.65
N LYS A 747 22.52 -51.02 -6.89
CA LYS A 747 23.26 -49.85 -7.37
C LYS A 747 22.39 -48.98 -8.31
N SER A 748 22.63 -47.67 -8.28
CA SER A 748 22.02 -46.72 -9.22
C SER A 748 22.45 -47.00 -10.66
N MET A 749 21.53 -46.76 -11.58
CA MET A 749 21.71 -46.84 -13.03
C MET A 749 21.76 -45.45 -13.64
N MET A 750 22.30 -45.37 -14.86
CA MET A 750 22.27 -44.17 -15.70
C MET A 750 21.50 -44.46 -16.99
N ALA A 751 20.66 -43.54 -17.44
CA ALA A 751 20.06 -43.56 -18.77
C ALA A 751 20.36 -42.24 -19.49
N LEU A 752 21.07 -42.29 -20.61
CA LEU A 752 21.21 -41.17 -21.56
C LEU A 752 20.14 -41.36 -22.64
N LEU A 753 19.16 -40.48 -22.65
CA LEU A 753 18.03 -40.47 -23.58
C LEU A 753 18.25 -39.32 -24.56
N THR A 754 18.11 -39.54 -25.86
CA THR A 754 18.48 -38.53 -26.87
C THR A 754 17.52 -38.51 -28.05
N GLY A 755 17.30 -37.32 -28.60
CA GLY A 755 16.56 -37.14 -29.84
C GLY A 755 17.27 -37.73 -31.05
N ASP A 756 16.58 -37.68 -32.19
CA ASP A 756 16.95 -38.35 -33.44
C ASP A 756 18.21 -37.76 -34.11
N PHE A 757 19.02 -38.60 -34.75
CA PHE A 757 20.18 -38.18 -35.55
C PHE A 757 20.68 -39.25 -36.55
N SER A 758 21.21 -38.82 -37.69
CA SER A 758 21.91 -39.70 -38.64
C SER A 758 23.17 -40.34 -38.02
N PRO A 759 23.40 -41.67 -38.20
CA PRO A 759 24.59 -42.37 -37.69
C PRO A 759 25.92 -41.69 -38.05
N ALA A 760 26.02 -41.10 -39.26
CA ALA A 760 27.20 -40.38 -39.75
C ALA A 760 27.64 -39.21 -38.85
N LYS A 761 26.74 -38.63 -38.04
CA LYS A 761 27.08 -37.56 -37.08
C LYS A 761 27.87 -38.06 -35.87
N PHE A 762 27.87 -39.37 -35.61
CA PHE A 762 28.47 -39.99 -34.42
C PHE A 762 29.43 -41.16 -34.70
N ILE A 763 29.26 -41.92 -35.79
CA ILE A 763 30.12 -43.03 -36.18
C ILE A 763 31.08 -42.57 -37.30
N PRO A 764 32.39 -42.39 -37.06
CA PRO A 764 33.31 -41.83 -38.06
C PRO A 764 33.54 -42.78 -39.24
N GLY A 765 33.23 -42.33 -40.47
CA GLY A 765 33.31 -43.11 -41.70
C GLY A 765 31.96 -43.65 -42.19
N ALA A 766 30.89 -43.57 -41.38
CA ALA A 766 29.57 -44.05 -41.78
C ALA A 766 28.95 -43.19 -42.90
N GLU A 767 29.40 -41.93 -43.06
CA GLU A 767 29.13 -41.03 -44.19
C GLU A 767 29.50 -41.62 -45.57
N HIS A 768 30.40 -42.62 -45.62
CA HIS A 768 30.83 -43.31 -46.83
C HIS A 768 30.18 -44.69 -47.00
N THR A 769 29.09 -44.96 -46.30
CA THR A 769 28.40 -46.26 -46.28
C THR A 769 26.87 -46.09 -46.36
N PRO A 770 26.10 -47.16 -46.66
CA PRO A 770 24.64 -47.15 -46.56
C PRO A 770 24.05 -46.59 -45.26
N LEU A 771 24.76 -46.55 -44.13
CA LEU A 771 24.30 -45.91 -42.89
C LEU A 771 24.11 -44.39 -42.98
N LYS A 772 24.59 -43.74 -44.04
CA LYS A 772 24.27 -42.33 -44.36
C LYS A 772 22.78 -42.15 -44.68
N ASP A 773 22.14 -43.17 -45.28
CA ASP A 773 20.76 -43.18 -45.76
C ASP A 773 19.78 -43.64 -44.65
N ALA A 774 20.05 -43.25 -43.41
CA ALA A 774 19.26 -43.61 -42.24
C ALA A 774 19.41 -42.60 -41.09
N ASP A 775 18.44 -42.61 -40.18
CA ASP A 775 18.47 -41.91 -38.90
C ASP A 775 18.29 -42.88 -37.73
N PHE A 776 19.09 -42.72 -36.68
CA PHE A 776 18.76 -43.29 -35.38
C PHE A 776 17.64 -42.47 -34.74
N LYS A 777 16.56 -43.13 -34.31
CA LYS A 777 15.40 -42.48 -33.68
C LYS A 777 15.16 -42.96 -32.26
N GLY A 778 14.82 -42.01 -31.39
CA GLY A 778 14.41 -42.26 -30.00
C GLY A 778 15.44 -42.98 -29.12
N LEU A 779 16.74 -42.83 -29.40
CA LEU A 779 17.78 -43.60 -28.72
C LEU A 779 17.79 -43.41 -27.20
N GLY A 780 17.89 -44.54 -26.49
CA GLY A 780 18.06 -44.63 -25.05
C GLY A 780 19.20 -45.58 -24.69
N PHE A 781 20.28 -45.01 -24.15
CA PHE A 781 21.45 -45.74 -23.66
C PHE A 781 21.32 -45.98 -22.16
N LEU A 782 21.17 -47.25 -21.73
CA LEU A 782 20.98 -47.61 -20.32
C LEU A 782 22.20 -48.35 -19.77
N TYR A 783 22.95 -47.69 -18.89
CA TYR A 783 24.10 -48.27 -18.19
C TYR A 783 23.67 -48.89 -16.85
N ASN A 784 23.60 -50.22 -16.81
CA ASN A 784 23.31 -51.01 -15.62
C ASN A 784 24.61 -51.38 -14.90
N ARG A 785 24.79 -50.87 -13.68
CA ARG A 785 25.96 -51.15 -12.81
C ARG A 785 25.76 -52.34 -11.87
N ASN A 786 24.59 -52.99 -11.91
CA ASN A 786 24.29 -54.19 -11.15
C ASN A 786 24.85 -55.42 -11.88
N THR A 787 25.21 -56.47 -11.14
CA THR A 787 25.69 -57.76 -11.71
C THR A 787 24.57 -58.61 -12.30
N GLN A 788 23.31 -58.21 -12.09
CA GLN A 788 22.11 -58.87 -12.59
C GLN A 788 21.39 -57.96 -13.59
N ALA A 789 20.67 -58.56 -14.53
CA ALA A 789 19.82 -57.80 -15.44
C ALA A 789 18.62 -57.19 -14.69
N ILE A 790 18.27 -55.94 -15.02
CA ILE A 790 17.18 -55.19 -14.36
C ILE A 790 16.11 -54.87 -15.40
N GLY A 791 14.87 -55.31 -15.15
CA GLY A 791 13.70 -54.89 -15.92
C GLY A 791 13.38 -53.41 -15.68
N ILE A 792 13.02 -52.68 -16.73
CA ILE A 792 12.77 -51.23 -16.74
C ILE A 792 11.37 -51.00 -17.30
N ASN A 793 10.48 -50.43 -16.47
CA ASN A 793 9.07 -50.28 -16.76
C ASN A 793 8.47 -49.03 -16.07
N ALA A 794 7.17 -48.81 -16.25
CA ALA A 794 6.48 -47.63 -15.73
C ALA A 794 6.42 -47.54 -14.19
N SER A 795 6.55 -48.65 -13.45
CA SER A 795 6.46 -48.65 -11.98
C SER A 795 7.81 -48.50 -11.28
N ASN A 796 8.93 -48.86 -11.93
CA ASN A 796 10.27 -48.73 -11.34
C ASN A 796 11.17 -47.67 -11.99
N ALA A 797 10.83 -47.18 -13.18
CA ALA A 797 11.58 -46.17 -13.92
C ALA A 797 10.65 -45.36 -14.86
N PRO A 798 9.64 -44.64 -14.32
CA PRO A 798 8.53 -44.07 -15.09
C PRO A 798 8.96 -43.18 -16.26
N ASP A 799 9.90 -42.26 -16.04
CA ASP A 799 10.37 -41.32 -17.08
C ASP A 799 11.08 -42.04 -18.23
N VAL A 800 11.99 -42.96 -17.89
CA VAL A 800 12.78 -43.76 -18.84
C VAL A 800 11.87 -44.70 -19.63
N SER A 801 10.93 -45.39 -18.96
CA SER A 801 9.91 -46.20 -19.62
C SER A 801 8.99 -45.37 -20.51
N SER A 802 8.64 -44.14 -20.13
CA SER A 802 7.83 -43.27 -20.98
C SER A 802 8.60 -42.79 -22.21
N TRP A 803 9.88 -42.44 -22.08
CA TRP A 803 10.71 -42.10 -23.23
C TRP A 803 10.84 -43.27 -24.22
N LEU A 804 11.17 -44.47 -23.71
CA LEU A 804 11.33 -45.67 -24.53
C LEU A 804 10.00 -46.08 -25.21
N ARG A 805 8.87 -45.94 -24.52
CA ARG A 805 7.55 -46.16 -25.12
C ARG A 805 7.21 -45.13 -26.20
N THR A 806 7.46 -43.85 -25.96
CA THR A 806 7.08 -42.77 -26.90
C THR A 806 8.00 -42.67 -28.11
N HIS A 807 9.31 -42.88 -27.96
CA HIS A 807 10.29 -42.63 -29.04
C HIS A 807 10.94 -43.90 -29.60
N ALA A 808 11.23 -44.91 -28.76
CA ALA A 808 11.75 -46.20 -29.23
C ALA A 808 10.64 -47.22 -29.58
N ASN A 809 9.37 -46.91 -29.26
CA ASN A 809 8.22 -47.81 -29.36
C ASN A 809 8.34 -49.11 -28.53
N VAL A 810 8.99 -49.05 -27.35
CA VAL A 810 9.18 -50.22 -26.48
C VAL A 810 8.57 -49.99 -25.10
N ASN A 811 7.59 -50.81 -24.72
CA ASN A 811 6.83 -50.66 -23.47
C ASN A 811 7.64 -50.96 -22.21
N SER A 812 8.55 -51.94 -22.28
CA SER A 812 9.44 -52.37 -21.21
C SER A 812 10.70 -53.01 -21.78
N VAL A 813 11.86 -52.76 -21.15
CA VAL A 813 13.15 -53.35 -21.56
C VAL A 813 13.83 -54.05 -20.39
N THR A 814 14.71 -55.02 -20.68
CA THR A 814 15.57 -55.66 -19.68
C THR A 814 17.01 -55.22 -19.91
N ALA A 815 17.52 -54.36 -19.03
CA ALA A 815 18.89 -53.87 -19.09
C ALA A 815 19.86 -54.90 -18.51
N LYS A 816 20.61 -55.59 -19.36
CA LYS A 816 21.71 -56.49 -18.97
C LYS A 816 22.84 -55.70 -18.28
N PRO A 817 23.72 -56.32 -17.47
CA PRO A 817 24.90 -55.65 -16.91
C PRO A 817 25.74 -54.98 -18.00
N GLY A 818 26.24 -53.77 -17.75
CA GLY A 818 26.94 -52.96 -18.75
C GLY A 818 26.03 -51.96 -19.47
N LEU A 819 26.42 -51.54 -20.67
CA LEU A 819 25.75 -50.50 -21.46
C LEU A 819 24.82 -51.14 -22.50
N ASN A 820 23.53 -50.87 -22.37
CA ASN A 820 22.47 -51.31 -23.28
C ASN A 820 22.08 -50.14 -24.19
N VAL A 821 21.65 -50.44 -25.41
CA VAL A 821 21.12 -49.45 -26.37
C VAL A 821 19.75 -49.91 -26.86
N PHE A 822 18.79 -48.98 -26.84
CA PHE A 822 17.42 -49.18 -27.33
C PHE A 822 17.04 -48.00 -28.23
N GLY A 823 16.26 -48.23 -29.28
CA GLY A 823 15.82 -47.19 -30.22
C GLY A 823 15.26 -47.79 -31.49
N ARG A 824 15.30 -47.03 -32.60
CA ARG A 824 15.01 -47.53 -33.95
C ARG A 824 16.03 -47.01 -34.95
N LEU A 825 16.29 -47.77 -36.00
CA LEU A 825 16.95 -47.31 -37.23
C LEU A 825 15.86 -47.03 -38.25
N ALA A 826 15.65 -45.75 -38.59
CA ALA A 826 14.73 -45.31 -39.62
C ALA A 826 15.50 -45.06 -40.92
N VAL A 827 15.52 -46.07 -41.77
CA VAL A 827 16.11 -46.02 -43.12
C VAL A 827 15.29 -45.05 -43.99
N HIS A 828 16.00 -44.29 -44.82
CA HIS A 828 15.40 -43.29 -45.70
C HIS A 828 14.58 -43.94 -46.82
N PRO A 829 13.53 -43.26 -47.33
CA PRO A 829 12.65 -43.82 -48.36
C PRO A 829 13.31 -43.91 -49.75
N GLU A 830 14.56 -43.44 -49.91
CA GLU A 830 15.47 -43.67 -51.03
C GLU A 830 16.89 -43.82 -50.50
N GLY A 831 17.80 -44.45 -51.25
CA GLY A 831 19.21 -44.66 -50.87
C GLY A 831 19.65 -46.13 -50.88
N GLU A 832 20.95 -46.37 -50.69
CA GLU A 832 21.59 -47.69 -50.79
C GLU A 832 21.02 -48.67 -49.76
N MET A 833 20.77 -48.20 -48.53
CA MET A 833 20.23 -49.03 -47.44
C MET A 833 18.81 -49.54 -47.75
N LYS A 834 17.95 -48.72 -48.37
CA LYS A 834 16.64 -49.17 -48.85
C LYS A 834 16.79 -50.24 -49.92
N THR A 835 17.67 -50.03 -50.90
CA THR A 835 17.89 -50.99 -51.99
C THR A 835 18.37 -52.34 -51.44
N LEU A 836 19.26 -52.34 -50.45
CA LEU A 836 19.77 -53.56 -49.81
C LEU A 836 18.64 -54.34 -49.12
N LEU A 837 17.90 -53.67 -48.23
CA LEU A 837 16.77 -54.26 -47.50
C LEU A 837 15.68 -54.78 -48.45
N THR A 838 15.35 -54.00 -49.48
CA THR A 838 14.32 -54.37 -50.48
C THR A 838 14.73 -55.60 -51.29
N LYS A 839 16.01 -55.71 -51.69
CA LYS A 839 16.51 -56.87 -52.46
C LYS A 839 16.46 -58.19 -51.66
N VAL A 840 16.49 -58.12 -50.32
CA VAL A 840 16.28 -59.28 -49.42
C VAL A 840 14.87 -59.33 -48.80
N GLY A 841 13.89 -58.63 -49.39
CA GLY A 841 12.47 -58.74 -49.02
C GLY A 841 12.02 -57.94 -47.79
N ILE A 842 12.89 -57.14 -47.17
CA ILE A 842 12.56 -56.34 -45.98
C ILE A 842 11.95 -55.00 -46.38
N THR A 843 10.68 -54.79 -46.02
CA THR A 843 9.90 -53.60 -46.38
C THR A 843 9.64 -52.62 -45.24
N ASP A 844 9.80 -53.01 -43.97
CA ASP A 844 9.77 -52.06 -42.85
C ASP A 844 11.12 -51.35 -42.70
N LEU A 845 11.14 -50.07 -43.08
CA LEU A 845 12.30 -49.21 -42.97
C LEU A 845 12.56 -48.68 -41.54
N ASN A 846 11.76 -49.05 -40.53
CA ASN A 846 11.86 -48.52 -39.16
C ASN A 846 12.27 -49.58 -38.12
N ILE A 847 13.37 -50.28 -38.42
CA ILE A 847 13.87 -51.47 -37.73
C ILE A 847 14.17 -51.17 -36.23
N PRO A 848 13.74 -52.02 -35.28
CA PRO A 848 14.01 -51.81 -33.84
C PRO A 848 15.47 -52.10 -33.46
N LEU A 849 16.06 -51.22 -32.66
CA LEU A 849 17.40 -51.40 -32.09
C LEU A 849 17.28 -51.85 -30.63
N ASN A 850 17.91 -52.98 -30.31
CA ASN A 850 17.99 -53.54 -28.96
C ASN A 850 19.27 -54.36 -28.83
N GLY A 851 20.24 -53.88 -28.05
CA GLY A 851 21.52 -54.56 -27.89
C GLY A 851 22.40 -53.99 -26.78
N THR A 852 23.66 -54.38 -26.78
CA THR A 852 24.69 -53.88 -25.85
C THR A 852 25.82 -53.22 -26.63
N LEU A 853 26.31 -52.09 -26.14
CA LEU A 853 27.43 -51.33 -26.74
C LEU A 853 28.61 -51.29 -25.76
N SER A 854 29.84 -51.21 -26.27
CA SER A 854 31.01 -51.01 -25.42
C SER A 854 30.97 -49.64 -24.72
N PRO A 855 31.15 -49.54 -23.38
CA PRO A 855 31.25 -48.26 -22.69
C PRO A 855 32.40 -47.38 -23.19
N LYS A 856 33.40 -47.95 -23.89
CA LYS A 856 34.49 -47.21 -24.52
C LYS A 856 34.01 -46.23 -25.61
N SER A 857 32.81 -46.43 -26.17
CA SER A 857 32.23 -45.54 -27.19
C SER A 857 31.92 -44.12 -26.69
N PHE A 858 31.97 -43.89 -25.37
CA PHE A 858 31.88 -42.55 -24.75
C PHE A 858 33.24 -42.00 -24.28
N SER A 859 34.37 -42.59 -24.68
CA SER A 859 35.69 -42.11 -24.27
C SER A 859 36.17 -40.87 -25.05
N ALA A 860 37.03 -40.09 -24.41
CA ALA A 860 37.06 -38.63 -24.57
C ALA A 860 37.65 -38.10 -25.90
N ASN A 861 38.55 -38.84 -26.57
CA ASN A 861 39.29 -38.33 -27.74
C ASN A 861 38.99 -39.13 -29.02
N PRO A 862 37.85 -38.87 -29.71
CA PRO A 862 37.42 -39.55 -30.94
C PRO A 862 38.51 -39.74 -32.00
N THR A 863 39.40 -38.75 -32.18
CA THR A 863 40.44 -38.79 -33.21
C THR A 863 41.52 -39.81 -32.87
N ALA A 864 41.96 -39.88 -31.61
CA ALA A 864 42.93 -40.87 -31.14
C ALA A 864 42.33 -42.28 -31.04
N ILE A 865 41.02 -42.40 -30.75
CA ILE A 865 40.34 -43.68 -30.55
C ILE A 865 39.57 -44.18 -31.78
N LYS A 866 39.58 -43.49 -32.94
CA LYS A 866 38.85 -43.92 -34.17
C LYS A 866 39.08 -45.40 -34.47
N ASN A 867 40.35 -45.82 -34.40
CA ASN A 867 40.76 -47.20 -34.56
C ASN A 867 40.08 -48.13 -33.56
N ALA A 868 40.10 -47.79 -32.27
CA ALA A 868 39.49 -48.59 -31.20
C ALA A 868 37.94 -48.60 -31.23
N ILE A 869 37.30 -47.55 -31.74
CA ILE A 869 35.84 -47.54 -31.99
C ILE A 869 35.51 -48.54 -33.09
N LEU A 870 36.23 -48.50 -34.22
CA LEU A 870 36.02 -49.45 -35.32
C LEU A 870 36.37 -50.89 -34.90
N ASP A 871 37.51 -51.11 -34.23
CA ASP A 871 37.92 -52.41 -33.68
C ASP A 871 36.94 -52.99 -32.63
N ASN A 872 35.94 -52.23 -32.17
CA ASN A 872 34.91 -52.66 -31.21
C ASN A 872 33.47 -52.36 -31.71
N LEU A 873 33.30 -52.09 -33.02
CA LEU A 873 32.00 -51.90 -33.64
C LEU A 873 31.44 -53.26 -34.06
N ASP A 874 30.41 -53.71 -33.34
CA ASP A 874 29.53 -54.84 -33.72
C ASP A 874 28.11 -54.52 -33.25
N ILE A 875 27.30 -53.94 -34.13
CA ILE A 875 25.89 -53.66 -33.88
C ILE A 875 25.07 -54.67 -34.69
N LYS A 876 24.45 -55.61 -33.98
CA LYS A 876 23.51 -56.57 -34.57
C LYS A 876 22.08 -56.07 -34.41
N VAL A 877 21.33 -56.05 -35.50
CA VAL A 877 19.96 -55.55 -35.56
C VAL A 877 19.07 -56.65 -36.14
N ASN A 878 18.18 -57.20 -35.30
CA ASN A 878 17.25 -58.24 -35.75
C ASN A 878 16.33 -57.69 -36.85
N LEU A 879 16.23 -58.41 -37.96
CA LEU A 879 15.31 -58.11 -39.05
C LEU A 879 14.07 -59.02 -38.96
N PRO A 880 12.97 -58.69 -39.66
CA PRO A 880 12.05 -59.70 -40.15
C PRO A 880 12.82 -60.77 -40.96
N THR A 881 12.30 -61.99 -41.06
CA THR A 881 12.95 -63.07 -41.82
C THR A 881 13.14 -62.66 -43.30
N PRO A 882 14.38 -62.61 -43.83
CA PRO A 882 14.65 -62.21 -45.21
C PRO A 882 14.07 -63.17 -46.24
N HIS A 883 13.77 -62.65 -47.43
CA HIS A 883 13.20 -63.40 -48.54
C HIS A 883 13.71 -62.86 -49.88
N ILE A 884 14.72 -63.52 -50.45
CA ILE A 884 15.25 -63.20 -51.78
C ILE A 884 14.38 -63.93 -52.81
N ALA A 885 13.47 -63.20 -53.46
CA ALA A 885 12.43 -63.80 -54.30
C ALA A 885 12.94 -64.64 -55.49
N ALA A 886 14.17 -64.39 -55.97
CA ALA A 886 14.81 -65.18 -57.03
C ALA A 886 15.37 -66.53 -56.56
N MET A 887 15.62 -66.69 -55.25
CA MET A 887 16.24 -67.89 -54.65
C MET A 887 15.24 -68.68 -53.79
N ALA A 888 14.05 -68.14 -53.50
CA ALA A 888 13.10 -68.67 -52.52
C ALA A 888 12.62 -70.12 -52.76
N ASN A 889 12.78 -70.63 -53.98
CA ASN A 889 12.49 -72.01 -54.35
C ASN A 889 13.50 -73.03 -53.77
N TYR A 890 14.70 -72.59 -53.41
CA TYR A 890 15.78 -73.43 -52.88
C TYR A 890 16.47 -72.87 -51.64
N LEU A 891 16.45 -71.55 -51.37
CA LEU A 891 17.05 -70.94 -50.17
C LEU A 891 15.97 -70.29 -49.29
N THR A 892 15.87 -70.76 -48.04
CA THR A 892 14.93 -70.25 -47.03
C THR A 892 15.69 -69.73 -45.82
N PHE A 893 15.61 -68.43 -45.53
CA PHE A 893 16.13 -67.85 -44.28
C PHE A 893 15.23 -68.18 -43.08
N THR A 894 15.80 -68.10 -41.88
CA THR A 894 15.07 -68.18 -40.61
C THR A 894 15.41 -67.00 -39.68
N ASN A 895 16.69 -66.81 -39.34
CA ASN A 895 17.16 -65.88 -38.30
C ASN A 895 17.94 -64.67 -38.88
N GLY A 896 17.29 -63.82 -39.66
CA GLY A 896 17.93 -62.65 -40.28
C GLY A 896 18.27 -61.53 -39.31
N HIS A 897 19.47 -60.96 -39.46
CA HIS A 897 19.92 -59.76 -38.77
C HIS A 897 20.85 -58.93 -39.66
N MET A 898 20.72 -57.61 -39.63
CA MET A 898 21.72 -56.72 -40.20
C MET A 898 22.88 -56.60 -39.20
N GLN A 899 24.11 -56.81 -39.66
CA GLN A 899 25.31 -56.59 -38.86
C GLN A 899 26.07 -55.37 -39.38
N VAL A 900 26.26 -54.37 -38.52
CA VAL A 900 27.20 -53.27 -38.73
C VAL A 900 28.47 -53.59 -37.94
N LYS A 901 29.54 -53.97 -38.63
CA LYS A 901 30.84 -54.32 -38.01
C LYS A 901 31.96 -53.41 -38.49
N GLY A 902 32.96 -53.17 -37.64
CA GLY A 902 34.21 -52.58 -38.09
C GLY A 902 35.09 -53.63 -38.78
N THR A 903 35.69 -53.27 -39.90
CA THR A 903 36.56 -54.17 -40.69
C THR A 903 37.98 -53.63 -40.79
N LYS A 904 38.94 -54.53 -41.02
CA LYS A 904 40.35 -54.22 -41.17
C LYS A 904 40.94 -54.97 -42.37
N THR A 905 41.07 -54.27 -43.49
CA THR A 905 41.67 -54.81 -44.72
C THR A 905 43.09 -54.26 -44.83
N GLY A 906 44.08 -55.10 -44.50
CA GLY A 906 45.47 -54.67 -44.34
C GLY A 906 45.62 -53.63 -43.22
N ASN A 907 46.08 -52.42 -43.56
CA ASN A 907 46.19 -51.30 -42.62
C ASN A 907 44.99 -50.33 -42.65
N VAL A 908 44.04 -50.51 -43.59
CA VAL A 908 42.84 -49.66 -43.68
C VAL A 908 41.75 -50.22 -42.77
N ARG A 909 41.11 -49.35 -41.99
CA ARG A 909 39.91 -49.68 -41.20
C ARG A 909 38.67 -49.09 -41.85
N GLY A 910 37.66 -49.94 -42.04
CA GLY A 910 36.38 -49.59 -42.62
C GLY A 910 35.20 -49.89 -41.68
N ILE A 911 34.00 -49.69 -42.22
CA ILE A 911 32.74 -50.16 -41.66
C ILE A 911 32.12 -51.06 -42.74
N ASP A 912 31.63 -52.21 -42.31
CA ASP A 912 30.96 -53.21 -43.13
C ASP A 912 29.52 -53.38 -42.63
N ILE A 913 28.60 -53.62 -43.57
CA ILE A 913 27.15 -53.63 -43.38
C ILE A 913 26.57 -54.78 -44.21
N GLY A 914 26.56 -55.98 -43.63
CA GLY A 914 25.98 -57.18 -44.23
C GLY A 914 24.60 -57.50 -43.64
N ILE A 915 23.85 -58.35 -44.34
CA ILE A 915 22.66 -59.02 -43.83
C ILE A 915 22.99 -60.49 -43.61
N SER A 916 23.11 -60.87 -42.36
CA SER A 916 23.53 -62.20 -41.89
C SER A 916 22.32 -63.01 -41.40
N GLY A 917 22.39 -64.34 -41.42
CA GLY A 917 21.40 -65.17 -40.75
C GLY A 917 21.48 -66.66 -41.04
N ASP A 918 20.82 -67.46 -40.21
CA ASP A 918 20.65 -68.89 -40.47
C ASP A 918 19.68 -69.09 -41.65
N ALA A 919 20.08 -69.90 -42.63
CA ALA A 919 19.23 -70.33 -43.74
C ALA A 919 19.39 -71.82 -44.02
N THR A 920 18.47 -72.36 -44.83
CA THR A 920 18.54 -73.72 -45.35
C THR A 920 18.50 -73.70 -46.87
N VAL A 921 19.45 -74.39 -47.51
CA VAL A 921 19.43 -74.68 -48.95
C VAL A 921 18.83 -76.06 -49.16
N LYS A 922 17.86 -76.15 -50.07
CA LYS A 922 17.17 -77.38 -50.47
C LYS A 922 17.77 -77.88 -51.79
N VAL A 923 18.38 -79.05 -51.75
CA VAL A 923 18.86 -79.79 -52.92
C VAL A 923 17.92 -80.98 -53.10
N LYS A 924 17.19 -81.03 -54.23
CA LYS A 924 16.18 -82.06 -54.52
C LYS A 924 15.17 -82.32 -53.39
N ASN A 925 15.35 -83.38 -52.60
CA ASN A 925 14.50 -83.78 -51.46
C ASN A 925 15.17 -83.55 -50.09
N GLU A 926 16.43 -83.11 -50.05
CA GLU A 926 17.24 -82.91 -48.85
C GLU A 926 17.39 -81.42 -48.52
N THR A 927 17.96 -81.11 -47.35
CA THR A 927 18.00 -79.73 -46.83
C THR A 927 19.21 -79.50 -45.93
N VAL A 928 20.12 -78.63 -46.37
CA VAL A 928 21.41 -78.32 -45.72
C VAL A 928 21.33 -76.96 -45.04
N ALA A 929 21.69 -76.88 -43.76
CA ALA A 929 21.63 -75.65 -42.97
C ALA A 929 22.97 -74.90 -42.98
N PHE A 930 22.95 -73.63 -43.38
CA PHE A 930 24.10 -72.72 -43.47
C PHE A 930 23.88 -71.48 -42.61
N ALA A 931 24.98 -70.95 -42.05
CA ALA A 931 25.03 -69.53 -41.68
C ALA A 931 25.37 -68.74 -42.95
N ILE A 932 24.52 -67.78 -43.31
CA ILE A 932 24.62 -66.97 -44.53
C ILE A 932 25.04 -65.53 -44.19
N ASP A 933 25.87 -64.95 -45.04
CA ASP A 933 26.16 -63.51 -45.12
C ASP A 933 25.82 -63.00 -46.53
N VAL A 934 25.03 -61.92 -46.60
CA VAL A 934 24.64 -61.21 -47.83
C VAL A 934 25.22 -59.80 -47.83
N ASP A 935 25.96 -59.43 -48.88
CA ASP A 935 26.44 -58.07 -49.16
C ASP A 935 26.22 -57.74 -50.65
N TYR A 936 26.57 -56.53 -51.05
CA TYR A 936 26.75 -56.18 -52.45
C TYR A 936 28.09 -56.69 -52.98
N ASP A 937 28.07 -57.31 -54.16
CA ASP A 937 29.27 -57.44 -54.96
C ASP A 937 29.84 -56.04 -55.27
N ARG A 938 31.06 -55.77 -54.80
CA ARG A 938 31.83 -54.55 -55.08
C ARG A 938 33.14 -54.84 -55.83
N SER A 939 33.25 -56.02 -56.45
CA SER A 939 34.36 -56.33 -57.36
C SER A 939 34.39 -55.35 -58.54
N GLY A 940 35.56 -55.15 -59.15
CA GLY A 940 35.68 -54.32 -60.37
C GLY A 940 35.58 -52.80 -60.19
N GLY A 941 35.48 -52.26 -58.97
CA GLY A 941 35.72 -50.83 -58.71
C GLY A 941 34.66 -49.84 -59.20
N GLY A 942 33.48 -50.30 -59.62
CA GLY A 942 32.40 -49.40 -60.05
C GLY A 942 31.02 -50.06 -60.14
N ALA A 943 30.10 -49.59 -59.29
CA ALA A 943 28.64 -49.62 -59.48
C ALA A 943 27.96 -50.96 -59.85
N SER A 944 28.57 -52.13 -59.58
CA SER A 944 27.78 -53.35 -59.36
C SER A 944 26.86 -53.11 -58.16
N SER A 945 25.62 -53.59 -58.25
CA SER A 945 24.61 -53.45 -57.20
C SER A 945 23.87 -54.75 -56.93
N ASP A 946 24.35 -55.85 -57.50
CA ASP A 946 23.75 -57.17 -57.35
C ASP A 946 24.23 -57.86 -56.06
N LEU A 947 23.43 -58.81 -55.58
CA LEU A 947 23.70 -59.48 -54.31
C LEU A 947 24.79 -60.52 -54.49
N HIS A 948 25.72 -60.55 -53.54
CA HIS A 948 26.61 -61.68 -53.29
C HIS A 948 26.11 -62.39 -52.03
N VAL A 949 25.87 -63.70 -52.11
CA VAL A 949 25.42 -64.51 -50.97
C VAL A 949 26.47 -65.57 -50.70
N THR A 950 27.12 -65.49 -49.55
CA THR A 950 28.09 -66.50 -49.09
C THR A 950 27.53 -67.25 -47.90
N GLY A 951 27.97 -68.49 -47.70
CA GLY A 951 27.56 -69.29 -46.56
C GLY A 951 28.61 -70.27 -46.10
N ALA A 952 28.52 -70.68 -44.84
CA ALA A 952 29.35 -71.74 -44.28
C ALA A 952 28.56 -72.57 -43.26
N THR A 953 28.93 -73.84 -43.10
CA THR A 953 28.38 -74.69 -42.04
C THR A 953 29.40 -75.65 -41.46
N THR A 954 29.26 -75.90 -40.17
CA THR A 954 30.01 -76.92 -39.40
C THR A 954 29.18 -78.18 -39.17
N ARG A 955 27.94 -78.24 -39.71
CA ARG A 955 27.12 -79.46 -39.72
C ARG A 955 27.48 -80.28 -40.95
N PRO A 956 27.81 -81.58 -40.81
CA PRO A 956 28.06 -82.42 -41.96
C PRO A 956 26.76 -82.71 -42.73
N TRP A 957 26.87 -82.87 -44.04
CA TRP A 957 25.83 -83.43 -44.90
C TRP A 957 26.17 -84.92 -45.13
N THR A 958 25.51 -85.79 -44.37
CA THR A 958 25.74 -87.23 -44.34
C THR A 958 24.87 -87.95 -45.38
N HIS A 959 25.47 -88.81 -46.20
CA HIS A 959 24.81 -89.55 -47.29
C HIS A 959 24.02 -88.66 -48.27
N PRO A 960 24.66 -87.62 -48.85
CA PRO A 960 23.97 -86.67 -49.73
C PRO A 960 23.33 -87.40 -50.92
N LEU A 961 22.06 -87.09 -51.20
CA LEU A 961 21.25 -87.76 -52.23
C LEU A 961 21.23 -89.30 -52.11
N GLY A 962 21.42 -89.83 -50.90
CA GLY A 962 21.48 -91.27 -50.62
C GLY A 962 22.85 -91.94 -50.86
N ILE A 963 23.90 -91.20 -51.24
CA ILE A 963 25.24 -91.75 -51.51
C ILE A 963 25.89 -92.22 -50.19
N HIS A 964 25.73 -93.49 -49.84
CA HIS A 964 26.04 -94.02 -48.50
C HIS A 964 27.51 -93.92 -48.07
N PHE A 965 28.46 -93.89 -49.00
CA PHE A 965 29.87 -93.73 -48.65
C PHE A 965 30.34 -92.28 -48.45
N LEU A 966 29.50 -91.28 -48.79
CA LEU A 966 29.90 -89.87 -48.80
C LEU A 966 29.37 -89.13 -47.57
N THR A 967 30.23 -88.33 -46.93
CA THR A 967 29.84 -87.39 -45.87
C THR A 967 30.64 -86.10 -46.02
N LEU A 968 29.94 -85.01 -46.28
CA LEU A 968 30.53 -83.71 -46.60
C LEU A 968 30.63 -82.87 -45.33
N GLU A 969 31.83 -82.40 -45.01
CA GLU A 969 32.14 -81.50 -43.90
C GLU A 969 32.52 -80.09 -44.37
N SER A 970 32.53 -79.14 -43.44
CA SER A 970 33.08 -77.78 -43.64
C SER A 970 32.47 -77.04 -44.85
N LEU A 971 31.23 -77.36 -45.22
CA LEU A 971 30.64 -76.91 -46.48
C LEU A 971 30.56 -75.38 -46.53
N LYS A 972 30.93 -74.85 -47.69
CA LYS A 972 30.78 -73.45 -48.07
C LYS A 972 29.79 -73.35 -49.23
N LEU A 973 29.08 -72.25 -49.24
CA LEU A 973 28.12 -71.86 -50.27
C LEU A 973 28.56 -70.51 -50.85
N ASN A 974 28.47 -70.39 -52.16
CA ASN A 974 28.70 -69.14 -52.87
C ASN A 974 27.66 -69.00 -53.99
N ILE A 975 26.84 -67.96 -53.92
CA ILE A 975 25.79 -67.66 -54.90
C ILE A 975 26.05 -66.28 -55.51
N GLU A 976 26.24 -66.28 -56.82
CA GLU A 976 26.57 -65.11 -57.63
C GLU A 976 25.62 -65.00 -58.84
N LYS A 977 25.62 -63.88 -59.55
CA LYS A 977 24.59 -63.60 -60.58
C LYS A 977 25.09 -63.91 -62.00
N LYS A 978 24.53 -64.95 -62.63
CA LYS A 978 24.85 -65.34 -64.01
C LYS A 978 24.06 -64.50 -65.02
N ARG A 979 24.75 -63.74 -65.88
CA ARG A 979 24.11 -62.90 -66.92
C ARG A 979 23.79 -63.70 -68.19
N THR A 980 22.59 -64.27 -68.24
CA THR A 980 22.08 -65.01 -69.41
C THR A 980 20.73 -64.45 -69.89
N GLY A 981 20.78 -63.61 -70.94
CA GLY A 981 19.59 -63.04 -71.58
C GLY A 981 18.82 -62.07 -70.68
N SER A 982 17.48 -62.19 -70.67
CA SER A 982 16.56 -61.35 -69.89
C SER A 982 16.19 -61.94 -68.52
N SER A 983 16.72 -63.11 -68.14
CA SER A 983 16.48 -63.73 -66.84
C SER A 983 17.59 -63.39 -65.85
N ASN A 984 17.24 -63.21 -64.57
CA ASN A 984 18.19 -63.09 -63.47
C ASN A 984 18.41 -64.48 -62.86
N ILE A 985 19.21 -65.32 -63.53
CA ILE A 985 19.66 -66.59 -62.97
C ILE A 985 20.82 -66.31 -62.00
N TYR A 986 20.88 -67.06 -60.91
CA TYR A 986 22.01 -67.07 -60.00
C TYR A 986 22.76 -68.40 -60.15
N ASP A 987 24.08 -68.34 -60.23
CA ASP A 987 24.93 -69.53 -60.11
C ASP A 987 25.02 -69.87 -58.63
N VAL A 988 24.61 -71.09 -58.28
CA VAL A 988 24.86 -71.68 -56.97
C VAL A 988 26.09 -72.58 -57.09
N SER A 989 27.08 -72.35 -56.24
CA SER A 989 28.27 -73.20 -56.14
C SER A 989 28.49 -73.58 -54.67
N MET A 990 28.86 -74.82 -54.43
CA MET A 990 29.21 -75.30 -53.09
C MET A 990 30.56 -76.03 -53.13
N THR A 991 31.32 -75.91 -52.04
CA THR A 991 32.55 -76.67 -51.84
C THR A 991 32.54 -77.28 -50.45
N ALA A 992 33.09 -78.48 -50.31
CA ALA A 992 33.13 -79.21 -49.05
C ALA A 992 34.46 -79.94 -48.88
N LYS A 993 34.63 -80.62 -47.74
CA LYS A 993 35.67 -81.63 -47.57
C LYS A 993 35.07 -82.98 -47.21
N SER A 994 35.67 -84.07 -47.65
CA SER A 994 35.22 -85.43 -47.30
C SER A 994 36.37 -86.40 -47.07
N ASP A 995 36.05 -87.49 -46.37
CA ASP A 995 36.93 -88.63 -46.17
C ASP A 995 36.39 -89.78 -47.03
N VAL A 996 37.22 -90.35 -47.91
CA VAL A 996 36.83 -91.42 -48.85
C VAL A 996 37.81 -92.58 -48.70
N GLY A 997 37.31 -93.72 -48.19
CA GLY A 997 38.11 -94.92 -47.98
C GLY A 997 39.18 -94.74 -46.91
N SER A 998 40.44 -94.58 -47.36
CA SER A 998 41.60 -94.31 -46.50
C SER A 998 42.14 -92.88 -46.63
N HIS A 999 41.58 -92.09 -47.54
CA HIS A 999 41.97 -90.70 -47.79
C HIS A 999 41.10 -89.75 -46.97
N SER A 1000 41.71 -88.73 -46.36
CA SER A 1000 40.99 -87.80 -45.47
C SER A 1000 41.08 -86.36 -45.97
N ARG A 1001 39.98 -85.62 -45.76
CA ARG A 1001 39.84 -84.19 -46.03
C ARG A 1001 40.13 -83.79 -47.48
N LEU A 1002 39.79 -84.65 -48.43
CA LEU A 1002 39.74 -84.34 -49.86
C LEU A 1002 38.85 -83.12 -50.08
N ASP A 1003 39.24 -82.20 -50.97
CA ASP A 1003 38.34 -81.11 -51.41
C ASP A 1003 37.32 -81.67 -52.40
N ILE A 1004 36.05 -81.31 -52.20
CA ILE A 1004 34.92 -81.71 -53.04
C ILE A 1004 34.31 -80.43 -53.63
N GLU A 1005 34.25 -80.34 -54.95
CA GLU A 1005 33.42 -79.35 -55.64
C GLU A 1005 32.02 -79.92 -55.86
N ILE A 1006 30.99 -79.07 -55.76
CA ILE A 1006 29.60 -79.48 -55.81
C ILE A 1006 28.87 -78.63 -56.85
N ASP A 1007 28.77 -79.21 -58.04
CA ASP A 1007 28.06 -78.69 -59.21
C ASP A 1007 26.56 -79.00 -59.05
N VAL A 1008 25.71 -77.98 -58.93
CA VAL A 1008 24.27 -78.11 -58.69
C VAL A 1008 23.47 -77.68 -59.92
N HIS A 1009 22.71 -78.62 -60.48
CA HIS A 1009 21.93 -78.39 -61.69
C HIS A 1009 20.58 -77.75 -61.34
N GLU A 1010 20.28 -76.59 -61.93
CA GLU A 1010 19.01 -75.86 -61.74
C GLU A 1010 18.08 -76.00 -62.96
N GLU A 1011 16.87 -76.49 -62.74
CA GLU A 1011 15.79 -76.46 -63.73
C GLU A 1011 14.55 -75.74 -63.19
N ASN A 1012 14.00 -74.83 -64.00
CA ASN A 1012 12.82 -74.01 -63.64
C ASN A 1012 12.94 -73.27 -62.29
N GLY A 1013 14.17 -73.00 -61.84
CA GLY A 1013 14.47 -72.37 -60.55
C GLY A 1013 14.37 -73.32 -59.36
N HIS A 1014 14.53 -74.63 -59.55
CA HIS A 1014 14.77 -75.60 -58.49
C HIS A 1014 16.09 -76.34 -58.74
N VAL A 1015 16.88 -76.59 -57.69
CA VAL A 1015 18.01 -77.51 -57.76
C VAL A 1015 17.48 -78.94 -57.89
N THR A 1016 17.62 -79.55 -59.07
CA THR A 1016 17.05 -80.85 -59.42
C THR A 1016 18.02 -82.00 -59.21
N ASP A 1017 19.32 -81.77 -59.40
CA ASP A 1017 20.40 -82.75 -59.20
C ASP A 1017 21.65 -82.06 -58.62
N ALA A 1018 22.60 -82.85 -58.09
CA ALA A 1018 23.90 -82.37 -57.63
C ALA A 1018 24.99 -83.41 -57.92
N PHE A 1019 26.08 -82.94 -58.51
CA PHE A 1019 27.27 -83.73 -58.81
C PHE A 1019 28.39 -83.37 -57.83
N PHE A 1020 28.98 -84.38 -57.23
CA PHE A 1020 30.12 -84.25 -56.31
C PHE A 1020 31.40 -84.60 -57.08
N GLU A 1021 32.20 -83.60 -57.37
CA GLU A 1021 33.46 -83.72 -58.12
C GLU A 1021 34.66 -83.67 -57.18
N LEU A 1022 35.63 -84.55 -57.41
CA LEU A 1022 36.91 -84.53 -56.69
C LEU A 1022 38.05 -85.11 -57.55
N ASP A 1023 39.24 -84.57 -57.31
CA ASP A 1023 40.48 -84.99 -57.95
C ASP A 1023 41.14 -86.17 -57.21
N GLY A 1024 41.88 -86.97 -57.97
CA GLY A 1024 42.70 -88.09 -57.49
C GLY A 1024 44.10 -87.69 -57.00
N PRO A 1025 45.02 -88.67 -56.85
CA PRO A 1025 44.86 -90.08 -57.19
C PRO A 1025 44.10 -90.87 -56.11
N LEU A 1026 42.99 -91.48 -56.50
CA LEU A 1026 42.25 -92.47 -55.70
C LEU A 1026 42.33 -93.85 -56.36
N ARG A 1027 41.88 -94.92 -55.69
CA ARG A 1027 41.59 -96.21 -56.35
C ARG A 1027 40.11 -96.50 -56.32
N LEU A 1028 39.61 -97.26 -57.30
CA LEU A 1028 38.23 -97.76 -57.25
C LEU A 1028 37.99 -98.67 -56.03
N SER A 1029 39.04 -99.31 -55.50
CA SER A 1029 38.99 -100.03 -54.21
C SER A 1029 38.82 -99.15 -52.98
N ASP A 1030 39.11 -97.85 -53.07
CA ASP A 1030 39.03 -96.92 -51.94
C ASP A 1030 37.59 -96.44 -51.72
N ILE A 1031 36.70 -96.58 -52.72
CA ILE A 1031 35.28 -96.22 -52.62
C ILE A 1031 34.52 -97.40 -51.98
N PRO A 1032 34.00 -97.26 -50.73
CA PRO A 1032 33.49 -98.38 -49.94
C PRO A 1032 32.44 -99.26 -50.63
N ASP A 1033 31.51 -98.66 -51.38
CA ASP A 1033 30.35 -99.37 -51.95
C ASP A 1033 30.69 -100.17 -53.23
N VAL A 1034 31.82 -99.87 -53.88
CA VAL A 1034 32.25 -100.49 -55.15
C VAL A 1034 33.59 -101.23 -55.05
N ARG A 1035 34.23 -101.21 -53.87
CA ARG A 1035 35.52 -101.89 -53.64
C ARG A 1035 35.50 -103.40 -53.96
N ASP A 1036 34.33 -104.04 -53.80
CA ASP A 1036 34.16 -105.49 -53.96
C ASP A 1036 34.04 -105.90 -55.45
N ILE A 1037 34.11 -104.94 -56.39
CA ILE A 1037 34.26 -105.19 -57.84
C ILE A 1037 35.61 -105.91 -58.12
N PRO A 1038 35.63 -106.99 -58.92
CA PRO A 1038 36.86 -107.69 -59.26
C PRO A 1038 37.92 -106.75 -59.87
N ASN A 1039 39.14 -106.81 -59.33
CA ASN A 1039 40.29 -105.98 -59.71
C ASN A 1039 40.14 -104.46 -59.47
N SER A 1040 39.18 -104.01 -58.66
CA SER A 1040 38.96 -102.59 -58.28
C SER A 1040 40.26 -101.85 -57.88
N SER A 1041 41.17 -102.51 -57.16
CA SER A 1041 42.44 -101.92 -56.71
C SER A 1041 43.46 -101.63 -57.81
N HIS A 1042 43.19 -102.03 -59.06
CA HIS A 1042 44.03 -101.76 -60.23
C HIS A 1042 43.57 -100.56 -61.05
N PHE A 1043 42.37 -100.03 -60.80
CA PHE A 1043 41.90 -98.77 -61.39
C PHE A 1043 42.40 -97.61 -60.52
N THR A 1044 43.27 -96.77 -61.06
CA THR A 1044 43.64 -95.49 -60.44
C THR A 1044 42.75 -94.41 -61.03
N ILE A 1045 42.09 -93.63 -60.18
CA ILE A 1045 41.13 -92.59 -60.54
C ILE A 1045 41.85 -91.24 -60.46
N ASP A 1046 41.84 -90.47 -61.56
CA ASP A 1046 42.44 -89.14 -61.65
C ASP A 1046 41.42 -88.02 -61.41
N THR A 1047 40.19 -88.19 -61.90
CA THR A 1047 39.03 -87.33 -61.59
C THR A 1047 37.78 -88.18 -61.50
N ILE A 1048 36.81 -87.75 -60.69
CA ILE A 1048 35.58 -88.50 -60.43
C ILE A 1048 34.41 -87.55 -60.14
N LYS A 1049 33.27 -87.77 -60.81
CA LYS A 1049 31.98 -87.06 -60.69
C LYS A 1049 30.93 -88.05 -60.21
N ILE A 1050 30.37 -87.82 -59.03
CA ILE A 1050 29.43 -88.73 -58.34
C ILE A 1050 28.04 -88.09 -58.32
N SER A 1051 26.97 -88.84 -58.59
CA SER A 1051 25.59 -88.44 -58.29
C SER A 1051 24.74 -89.64 -57.84
N GLU A 1052 23.45 -89.43 -57.57
CA GLU A 1052 22.51 -90.53 -57.27
C GLU A 1052 22.30 -91.51 -58.45
N HIS A 1053 22.73 -91.15 -59.66
CA HIS A 1053 22.63 -92.01 -60.84
C HIS A 1053 23.85 -92.93 -61.01
N GLY A 1054 24.98 -92.61 -60.38
CA GLY A 1054 26.21 -93.38 -60.50
C GLY A 1054 27.48 -92.58 -60.25
N ILE A 1055 28.58 -93.10 -60.79
CA ILE A 1055 29.92 -92.53 -60.75
C ILE A 1055 30.45 -92.49 -62.18
N GLU A 1056 30.84 -91.32 -62.66
CA GLU A 1056 31.69 -91.13 -63.84
C GLU A 1056 33.12 -90.85 -63.34
N ALA A 1057 34.13 -91.48 -63.92
CA ALA A 1057 35.53 -91.31 -63.51
C ALA A 1057 36.48 -91.43 -64.69
N LYS A 1058 37.58 -90.65 -64.65
CA LYS A 1058 38.75 -90.85 -65.51
C LYS A 1058 39.75 -91.75 -64.80
N THR A 1059 40.20 -92.81 -65.49
CA THR A 1059 41.06 -93.82 -64.85
C THR A 1059 42.21 -94.34 -65.70
N ASP A 1060 43.30 -94.67 -65.00
CA ASP A 1060 44.39 -95.53 -65.45
C ASP A 1060 44.08 -96.99 -65.09
N PHE A 1061 44.06 -97.87 -66.10
CA PHE A 1061 43.87 -99.32 -65.92
C PHE A 1061 44.57 -100.10 -67.05
N GLY A 1062 45.12 -101.28 -66.74
CA GLY A 1062 45.69 -102.19 -67.74
C GLY A 1062 46.91 -101.66 -68.54
N GLY A 1063 47.51 -100.54 -68.12
CA GLY A 1063 48.55 -99.84 -68.89
C GLY A 1063 48.00 -98.85 -69.93
N LYS A 1064 46.70 -98.55 -69.89
CA LYS A 1064 46.04 -97.44 -70.56
C LYS A 1064 45.80 -96.30 -69.57
N THR A 1065 45.67 -95.09 -70.08
CA THR A 1065 45.44 -93.88 -69.30
C THR A 1065 44.20 -93.12 -69.77
N ASP A 1066 43.62 -92.29 -68.91
CA ASP A 1066 42.46 -91.42 -69.23
C ASP A 1066 41.21 -92.17 -69.77
N LEU A 1067 40.99 -93.42 -69.34
CA LEU A 1067 39.81 -94.20 -69.73
C LEU A 1067 38.55 -93.65 -69.05
N ASP A 1068 37.47 -93.47 -69.83
CA ASP A 1068 36.15 -93.14 -69.26
C ASP A 1068 35.57 -94.38 -68.57
N VAL A 1069 35.27 -94.26 -67.28
CA VAL A 1069 34.68 -95.33 -66.47
C VAL A 1069 33.34 -94.88 -65.89
N TYR A 1070 32.32 -95.72 -66.06
CA TYR A 1070 30.97 -95.48 -65.60
C TYR A 1070 30.54 -96.61 -64.65
N LEU A 1071 30.18 -96.27 -63.42
CA LEU A 1071 29.55 -97.18 -62.48
C LEU A 1071 28.12 -96.75 -62.19
N PHE A 1072 27.17 -97.67 -62.29
CA PHE A 1072 25.75 -97.37 -62.08
C PHE A 1072 25.01 -98.57 -61.49
N HIS A 1073 23.88 -98.29 -60.83
CA HIS A 1073 23.12 -99.30 -60.11
C HIS A 1073 22.07 -99.99 -60.99
N GLY A 1074 22.00 -101.31 -60.88
CA GLY A 1074 21.01 -102.17 -61.54
C GLY A 1074 20.61 -103.29 -60.58
N SER A 1075 20.88 -104.55 -60.93
CA SER A 1075 20.81 -105.68 -60.00
C SER A 1075 22.05 -105.77 -59.09
N GLY A 1076 22.46 -104.63 -58.50
CA GLY A 1076 23.80 -104.40 -57.94
C GLY A 1076 24.61 -103.40 -58.78
N TRP A 1077 25.87 -103.17 -58.41
CA TRP A 1077 26.78 -102.29 -59.15
C TRP A 1077 27.23 -102.90 -60.49
N ASN A 1078 27.19 -102.10 -61.54
CA ASN A 1078 27.69 -102.43 -62.87
C ASN A 1078 28.88 -101.52 -63.18
N LEU A 1079 29.88 -102.04 -63.88
CA LEU A 1079 31.05 -101.30 -64.35
C LEU A 1079 31.07 -101.32 -65.89
N ILE A 1080 31.12 -100.16 -66.51
CA ILE A 1080 31.51 -99.99 -67.91
C ILE A 1080 32.85 -99.26 -67.95
N VAL A 1081 33.82 -99.85 -68.63
CA VAL A 1081 35.07 -99.18 -69.03
C VAL A 1081 34.96 -98.92 -70.52
N ARG A 1082 34.99 -97.65 -70.94
CA ARG A 1082 35.09 -97.29 -72.34
C ARG A 1082 36.56 -97.11 -72.69
N GLN A 1083 37.00 -97.81 -73.73
CA GLN A 1083 38.30 -97.64 -74.35
C GLN A 1083 38.13 -97.54 -75.86
N ASP A 1084 38.46 -96.39 -76.42
CA ASP A 1084 38.53 -96.22 -77.87
C ASP A 1084 39.78 -96.94 -78.42
N ASN A 1085 39.69 -97.49 -79.64
CA ASN A 1085 40.78 -98.26 -80.28
C ASN A 1085 41.22 -99.53 -79.52
N PHE A 1086 40.27 -100.28 -78.98
CA PHE A 1086 40.51 -101.53 -78.26
C PHE A 1086 41.15 -102.64 -79.14
N ALA A 1087 42.26 -103.25 -78.69
CA ALA A 1087 42.92 -104.35 -79.40
C ALA A 1087 42.66 -105.71 -78.72
N ILE A 1088 42.36 -106.75 -79.51
CA ILE A 1088 41.98 -108.08 -78.99
C ILE A 1088 43.06 -108.76 -78.12
N THR A 1089 44.33 -108.41 -78.34
CA THR A 1089 45.51 -108.81 -77.54
C THR A 1089 45.51 -108.28 -76.11
N GLU A 1090 44.54 -107.42 -75.74
CA GLU A 1090 44.40 -106.86 -74.40
C GLU A 1090 43.44 -107.68 -73.51
N ILE A 1091 42.67 -108.62 -74.09
CA ILE A 1091 41.90 -109.64 -73.35
C ILE A 1091 42.53 -111.01 -73.50
N VAL A 1092 43.02 -111.34 -74.69
CA VAL A 1092 43.57 -112.67 -75.01
C VAL A 1092 45.10 -112.62 -74.84
N PRO A 1093 45.69 -113.35 -73.87
CA PRO A 1093 47.14 -113.45 -73.75
C PRO A 1093 47.75 -114.02 -75.04
N PRO A 1094 48.97 -113.62 -75.41
CA PRO A 1094 49.69 -114.27 -76.51
C PRO A 1094 49.90 -115.75 -76.20
N LEU A 1095 49.55 -116.61 -77.16
CA LEU A 1095 49.69 -118.07 -77.14
C LEU A 1095 51.14 -118.53 -77.36
#